data_AF-A0A7C7E331-F1
#
_entry.id   AF-A0A7C7E331-F1
#
_cell.length_a   1.000
_cell.length_b   1.000
_cell.length_c   1.000
_cell.angle_alpha   90.00
_cell.angle_beta   90.00
_cell.angle_gamma   90.00
#
_symmetry.space_group_name_H-M   'P 1'
#
loop_
_entity.id
_entity.type
_entity.pdbx_description
1 polymer ?
#
loop_
_entity_poly.entity_id
_entity_poly.type
_entity_poly.pdbx_seq_one_letter_code
_entity_poly.pdbx_strand_id
1 'polypeptide(L)'
;MNKPTRLLLLLLMLALALTPAGLGLAQGDTPAPATIVNDEGGPVAITGQMNYSNPIITLGVAQPLIVLEDQAGFIDRNEGFLFPKESQVLGQITGDFFNPPFSWNLSLPIQPQGTLRDVDNDGQEDTGVMTFAVAYWTNTFGDPYLEQRDQSGGGWSTAFATTRIDPAPSGKGEVIGGKYIVWAPDDQQGFPSGFGEDGKLFTADDPIVLLPAGYTVVNMDTDPFTFDRSARPEMELIEPESLALDDFSDMSYAEAFDAMIDLFRREYAFTELKGIDWDAKAAEFRPRFEEADANHDSLAYRRALRDFIWSIPDGHLSGPFIQEDFVKGTAGGFGLAIRDVEDGRTIVNFLTPDGPAERAGIELGAEILAWNGQPIDEYIDSIVPFSSPFSSEHVRRLQQLRYGTRAPLGSEAEITFKNPDSDIEQTAVLKAVEENASFRVSSFNVGRTGAELPVEFRLLDNGLGYVKLYSFSDNELLTVQLWERMMQTLNENEVPGLIIDMRQNGGGSGFLADQMAAYFFDEPLELGKTGYYDESLGEFYFDPDRTDRYYLPDESLRYAGPVAVITGPNCASACEFFTHDMSLQGRADIVAHYPTAGLGGAQNFFQMPDFEMLQISIGRPVDVDGNIIIENVGVPPTIRVPVTEETLFAESDVLLDTAIAVVTGADLPYGAVENTGSALSQPAAAPAATATETPAEEAAATETPVATEEAAPAATATETPVATEEAAATETPAATEEAAPAATATEAPAEEAPPEPAAEAVSGAVTIVSSGRVLVRSQPGQAGMILGFVNNGDVYTLLERSADGAWLKIDFGANGGWISATLAQVNQ
;
A
#
# COMPACT_ATOMS: atom_id res chain seq x y z
N MET A 1 64.02 78.36 -12.65
CA MET A 1 65.36 78.61 -13.20
C MET A 1 65.81 77.38 -13.98
N ASN A 2 66.06 77.57 -15.27
CA ASN A 2 66.95 76.84 -16.20
C ASN A 2 67.09 75.30 -16.13
N LYS A 3 66.62 74.63 -17.20
CA LYS A 3 67.19 73.40 -17.81
C LYS A 3 68.68 73.63 -18.23
N PRO A 4 69.55 72.67 -18.67
CA PRO A 4 69.25 71.35 -19.28
C PRO A 4 70.29 70.19 -19.13
N THR A 5 70.00 69.05 -19.79
CA THR A 5 70.90 68.10 -20.51
C THR A 5 71.78 67.07 -19.78
N ARG A 6 71.50 65.78 -20.05
CA ARG A 6 72.35 64.72 -20.66
C ARG A 6 71.63 63.38 -20.45
N LEU A 7 70.88 62.81 -21.40
CA LEU A 7 71.29 62.09 -22.60
C LEU A 7 72.58 61.27 -22.47
N LEU A 8 72.43 59.96 -22.71
CA LEU A 8 73.44 58.94 -23.02
C LEU A 8 74.01 58.10 -21.86
N LEU A 9 73.18 57.21 -21.29
CA LEU A 9 73.58 55.90 -20.76
C LEU A 9 72.30 55.11 -20.45
N LEU A 10 71.61 54.73 -21.53
CA LEU A 10 70.37 53.97 -21.54
C LEU A 10 70.60 52.86 -22.56
N LEU A 11 71.51 51.94 -22.24
CA LEU A 11 71.83 50.69 -22.95
C LEU A 11 72.89 49.95 -22.12
N LEU A 12 72.61 48.69 -21.76
CA LEU A 12 73.37 47.77 -20.89
C LEU A 12 73.32 48.06 -19.38
N MET A 13 72.29 47.53 -18.71
CA MET A 13 72.38 46.68 -17.49
C MET A 13 71.04 46.68 -16.74
N LEU A 14 70.05 45.97 -17.28
CA LEU A 14 69.01 45.31 -16.50
C LEU A 14 68.42 44.16 -17.35
N ALA A 15 69.25 43.15 -17.56
CA ALA A 15 68.85 41.86 -18.10
C ALA A 15 68.85 40.87 -16.93
N LEU A 16 67.66 40.56 -16.41
CA LEU A 16 67.22 39.26 -15.87
C LEU A 16 65.88 39.47 -15.13
N ALA A 17 64.98 38.50 -15.26
CA ALA A 17 63.60 38.42 -14.75
C ALA A 17 62.49 38.99 -15.67
N LEU A 18 62.47 38.50 -16.91
CA LEU A 18 61.22 38.25 -17.65
C LEU A 18 61.17 36.74 -17.87
N THR A 19 60.52 36.02 -16.96
CA THR A 19 60.06 34.66 -17.21
C THR A 19 58.92 34.76 -18.23
N PRO A 20 58.96 34.05 -19.37
CA PRO A 20 57.77 33.91 -20.19
C PRO A 20 56.71 33.21 -19.36
N ALA A 21 55.50 33.75 -19.34
CA ALA A 21 54.32 32.99 -19.00
C ALA A 21 54.33 31.76 -19.92
N GLY A 22 54.53 30.58 -19.33
CA GLY A 22 54.22 29.35 -20.02
C GLY A 22 52.74 29.40 -20.34
N LEU A 23 52.41 29.61 -21.61
CA LEU A 23 51.24 28.98 -22.19
C LEU A 23 51.48 27.48 -22.04
N GLY A 24 51.10 26.94 -20.88
CA GLY A 24 50.78 25.54 -20.76
C GLY A 24 49.60 25.32 -21.67
N LEU A 25 49.87 24.84 -22.89
CA LEU A 25 48.88 24.09 -23.64
C LEU A 25 48.50 22.94 -22.71
N ALA A 26 47.31 22.99 -22.12
CA ALA A 26 46.67 21.82 -21.58
C ALA A 26 46.56 20.85 -22.77
N GLN A 27 47.43 19.83 -22.79
CA GLN A 27 47.16 18.64 -23.56
C GLN A 27 45.94 18.04 -22.85
N GLY A 28 44.76 18.10 -23.49
CA GLY A 28 43.62 17.31 -23.08
C GLY A 28 44.05 15.86 -23.21
N ASP A 29 44.31 15.22 -22.07
CA ASP A 29 44.60 13.79 -22.04
C ASP A 29 43.28 13.09 -22.33
N THR A 30 43.15 12.56 -23.55
CA THR A 30 42.03 11.69 -23.93
C THR A 30 41.91 10.56 -22.89
N PRO A 31 40.72 10.29 -22.35
CA PRO A 31 40.53 9.24 -21.35
C PRO A 31 41.10 7.89 -21.80
N ALA A 32 41.62 7.11 -20.87
CA ALA A 32 42.14 5.79 -21.18
C ALA A 32 40.99 4.82 -21.50
N PRO A 33 41.20 3.82 -22.37
CA PRO A 33 40.20 2.76 -22.59
C PRO A 33 39.90 2.00 -21.30
N ALA A 34 38.62 1.65 -21.09
CA ALA A 34 38.17 0.83 -19.97
C ALA A 34 38.88 -0.54 -19.98
N THR A 35 39.29 -1.02 -18.81
CA THR A 35 39.86 -2.37 -18.69
C THR A 35 38.72 -3.39 -18.61
N ILE A 36 38.50 -4.13 -19.68
CA ILE A 36 37.43 -5.13 -19.79
C ILE A 36 37.86 -6.45 -19.11
N VAL A 37 37.03 -6.94 -18.17
CA VAL A 37 37.28 -8.15 -17.39
C VAL A 37 37.03 -9.42 -18.22
N ASN A 38 35.89 -9.48 -18.91
CA ASN A 38 35.55 -10.52 -19.89
C ASN A 38 35.02 -9.87 -21.16
N ASP A 39 35.48 -10.33 -22.33
CA ASP A 39 35.03 -9.78 -23.62
C ASP A 39 34.58 -10.88 -24.59
N GLU A 40 33.26 -11.03 -24.66
CA GLU A 40 32.56 -11.94 -25.59
C GLU A 40 31.77 -11.16 -26.65
N GLY A 41 32.04 -9.85 -26.79
CA GLY A 41 31.36 -8.95 -27.72
C GLY A 41 30.21 -8.14 -27.10
N GLY A 42 29.92 -8.33 -25.81
CA GLY A 42 28.88 -7.62 -25.07
C GLY A 42 27.62 -8.47 -24.83
N PRO A 43 26.80 -8.12 -23.82
CA PRO A 43 25.54 -8.78 -23.52
C PRO A 43 24.58 -8.89 -24.72
N VAL A 44 24.04 -10.08 -24.95
CA VAL A 44 22.92 -10.32 -25.89
C VAL A 44 21.64 -10.76 -25.16
N ALA A 45 21.80 -11.28 -23.95
CA ALA A 45 20.71 -11.59 -23.04
C ALA A 45 21.23 -11.50 -21.61
N ILE A 46 20.38 -11.11 -20.67
CA ILE A 46 20.67 -11.05 -19.25
C ILE A 46 19.76 -12.08 -18.57
N THR A 47 20.31 -12.80 -17.60
CA THR A 47 19.52 -13.66 -16.71
C THR A 47 19.71 -13.21 -15.28
N GLY A 48 18.75 -13.51 -14.42
CA GLY A 48 18.88 -13.11 -13.04
C GLY A 48 17.88 -13.76 -12.12
N GLN A 49 17.99 -13.37 -10.86
CA GLN A 49 17.04 -13.71 -9.82
C GLN A 49 16.51 -12.44 -9.15
N MET A 50 15.31 -12.54 -8.62
CA MET A 50 14.74 -11.56 -7.71
C MET A 50 14.31 -12.31 -6.45
N ASN A 51 14.71 -11.76 -5.30
CA ASN A 51 14.24 -12.20 -4.01
C ASN A 51 13.53 -11.02 -3.34
N TYR A 52 12.54 -11.32 -2.50
CA TYR A 52 11.95 -10.34 -1.61
C TYR A 52 11.62 -11.03 -0.29
N SER A 53 11.87 -10.34 0.80
CA SER A 53 11.59 -10.80 2.16
C SER A 53 10.23 -10.32 2.64
N ASN A 54 9.76 -9.18 2.15
CA ASN A 54 8.53 -8.54 2.59
C ASN A 54 7.32 -8.98 1.74
N PRO A 55 6.28 -9.61 2.33
CA PRO A 55 5.13 -10.10 1.57
C PRO A 55 4.27 -8.98 0.98
N ILE A 56 4.39 -7.72 1.45
CA ILE A 56 3.63 -6.58 0.93
C ILE A 56 3.86 -6.36 -0.58
N ILE A 57 5.02 -6.77 -1.10
CA ILE A 57 5.42 -6.66 -2.51
C ILE A 57 4.49 -7.43 -3.46
N THR A 58 3.77 -8.43 -2.94
CA THR A 58 2.85 -9.25 -3.75
C THR A 58 1.40 -8.78 -3.71
N LEU A 59 1.08 -7.81 -2.86
CA LEU A 59 -0.30 -7.39 -2.62
C LEU A 59 -0.90 -6.76 -3.89
N GLY A 60 -2.02 -7.30 -4.36
CA GLY A 60 -2.74 -6.83 -5.54
C GLY A 60 -2.09 -7.07 -6.90
N VAL A 61 -0.83 -7.53 -6.93
CA VAL A 61 -0.06 -7.71 -8.17
C VAL A 61 -0.68 -8.79 -9.06
N ALA A 62 -1.03 -8.40 -10.29
CA ALA A 62 -1.62 -9.29 -11.30
C ALA A 62 -0.65 -9.62 -12.44
N GLN A 63 0.12 -8.63 -12.89
CA GLN A 63 1.05 -8.76 -14.02
C GLN A 63 2.43 -8.20 -13.65
N PRO A 64 3.25 -8.99 -12.94
CA PRO A 64 4.63 -8.61 -12.65
C PRO A 64 5.46 -8.62 -13.94
N LEU A 65 6.25 -7.57 -14.15
CA LEU A 65 7.10 -7.36 -15.32
C LEU A 65 8.56 -7.16 -14.88
N ILE A 66 9.48 -7.62 -15.73
CA ILE A 66 10.88 -7.22 -15.69
C ILE A 66 11.11 -6.30 -16.89
N VAL A 67 11.69 -5.13 -16.69
CA VAL A 67 11.83 -4.10 -17.73
C VAL A 67 13.28 -3.59 -17.79
N LEU A 68 13.79 -3.36 -18.99
CA LEU A 68 15.00 -2.57 -19.21
C LEU A 68 14.64 -1.08 -19.12
N GLU A 69 14.99 -0.45 -18.01
CA GLU A 69 14.72 0.97 -17.73
C GLU A 69 15.75 1.86 -18.40
N ASP A 70 15.28 2.91 -19.07
CA ASP A 70 16.15 3.99 -19.56
C ASP A 70 16.50 4.94 -18.41
N GLN A 71 17.80 5.05 -18.10
CA GLN A 71 18.30 5.80 -16.94
C GLN A 71 18.62 7.26 -17.26
N ALA A 72 18.19 7.78 -18.42
CA ALA A 72 18.36 9.19 -18.74
C ALA A 72 17.70 10.12 -17.70
N GLY A 73 16.60 9.71 -17.07
CA GLY A 73 15.99 10.43 -15.95
C GLY A 73 16.94 10.62 -14.76
N PHE A 74 17.65 9.56 -14.38
CA PHE A 74 18.65 9.62 -13.30
C PHE A 74 19.84 10.51 -13.69
N ILE A 75 20.37 10.35 -14.90
CA ILE A 75 21.49 11.17 -15.41
C ILE A 75 21.13 12.65 -15.41
N ASP A 76 19.94 13.00 -15.89
CA ASP A 76 19.46 14.38 -15.99
C ASP A 76 18.95 14.95 -14.66
N ARG A 77 18.88 14.13 -13.60
CA ARG A 77 18.22 14.47 -12.33
C ARG A 77 16.76 14.91 -12.54
N ASN A 78 16.06 14.21 -13.45
CA ASN A 78 14.68 14.47 -13.85
C ASN A 78 13.78 13.30 -13.41
N GLU A 79 13.14 13.45 -12.25
CA GLU A 79 12.20 12.47 -11.69
C GLU A 79 10.90 12.33 -12.50
N GLY A 80 10.58 13.29 -13.38
CA GLY A 80 9.45 13.21 -14.31
C GLY A 80 9.78 12.54 -15.64
N PHE A 81 10.97 11.96 -15.79
CA PHE A 81 11.36 11.29 -17.02
C PHE A 81 10.58 10.00 -17.21
N LEU A 82 9.82 9.90 -18.31
CA LEU A 82 9.12 8.70 -18.71
C LEU A 82 9.98 7.88 -19.66
N PHE A 83 10.06 6.57 -19.42
CA PHE A 83 10.75 5.66 -20.32
C PHE A 83 10.07 5.68 -21.71
N PRO A 84 10.80 6.04 -22.78
CA PRO A 84 10.25 5.99 -24.14
C PRO A 84 9.66 4.61 -24.45
N LYS A 85 8.48 4.53 -25.08
CA LYS A 85 7.83 3.24 -25.37
C LYS A 85 8.73 2.32 -26.20
N GLU A 86 9.49 2.90 -27.11
CA GLU A 86 10.47 2.21 -27.94
C GLU A 86 11.71 1.70 -27.17
N SER A 87 12.06 2.30 -26.04
CA SER A 87 13.21 1.89 -25.22
C SER A 87 12.88 0.70 -24.31
N GLN A 88 11.61 0.55 -23.94
CA GLN A 88 11.15 -0.49 -23.02
C GLN A 88 11.32 -1.89 -23.64
N VAL A 89 12.25 -2.66 -23.08
CA VAL A 89 12.43 -4.08 -23.39
C VAL A 89 11.86 -4.89 -22.24
N LEU A 90 10.87 -5.73 -22.52
CA LEU A 90 10.22 -6.58 -21.52
C LEU A 90 10.93 -7.93 -21.39
N GLY A 91 11.31 -8.27 -20.16
CA GLY A 91 11.83 -9.56 -19.76
C GLY A 91 10.74 -10.58 -19.47
N GLN A 92 11.15 -11.84 -19.38
CA GLN A 92 10.31 -12.96 -19.01
C GLN A 92 10.68 -13.45 -17.61
N ILE A 93 9.69 -13.47 -16.71
CA ILE A 93 9.77 -14.20 -15.45
C ILE A 93 9.68 -15.70 -15.76
N THR A 94 10.70 -16.47 -15.35
CA THR A 94 10.81 -17.91 -15.61
C THR A 94 10.56 -18.79 -14.39
N GLY A 95 10.47 -18.19 -13.20
CA GLY A 95 10.03 -18.83 -11.96
C GLY A 95 8.58 -18.49 -11.59
N ASP A 96 8.22 -18.80 -10.34
CA ASP A 96 6.94 -18.39 -9.74
C ASP A 96 7.16 -17.09 -8.96
N PHE A 97 6.58 -15.99 -9.43
CA PHE A 97 6.69 -14.67 -8.79
C PHE A 97 6.32 -14.72 -7.32
N PHE A 98 5.29 -15.49 -6.95
CA PHE A 98 4.76 -15.56 -5.59
C PHE A 98 5.58 -16.49 -4.67
N ASN A 99 6.66 -17.08 -5.18
CA ASN A 99 7.56 -17.95 -4.42
C ASN A 99 9.03 -17.56 -4.67
N PRO A 100 9.53 -16.50 -3.99
CA PRO A 100 10.89 -16.03 -4.14
C PRO A 100 11.90 -16.98 -3.45
N PRO A 101 13.18 -17.01 -3.90
CA PRO A 101 13.68 -16.30 -5.07
C PRO A 101 13.17 -16.94 -6.37
N PHE A 102 12.85 -16.10 -7.35
CA PHE A 102 12.44 -16.55 -8.69
C PHE A 102 13.41 -16.05 -9.75
N SER A 103 13.48 -16.76 -10.87
CA SER A 103 14.37 -16.43 -11.99
C SER A 103 13.67 -15.61 -13.07
N TRP A 104 14.45 -14.82 -13.80
CA TRP A 104 14.01 -14.05 -14.96
C TRP A 104 15.06 -14.05 -16.07
N ASN A 105 14.64 -13.72 -17.29
CA ASN A 105 15.52 -13.50 -18.43
C ASN A 105 15.08 -12.26 -19.22
N LEU A 106 16.02 -11.56 -19.84
CA LEU A 106 15.77 -10.39 -20.68
C LEU A 106 16.67 -10.46 -21.92
N SER A 107 16.07 -10.51 -23.11
CA SER A 107 16.81 -10.53 -24.37
C SER A 107 17.06 -9.10 -24.85
N LEU A 108 18.32 -8.73 -25.10
CA LEU A 108 18.66 -7.37 -25.52
C LEU A 108 18.56 -7.22 -27.05
N PRO A 109 18.04 -6.10 -27.57
CA PRO A 109 18.14 -5.79 -28.99
C PRO A 109 19.60 -5.58 -29.37
N ILE A 110 19.97 -5.74 -30.65
CA ILE A 110 21.36 -5.49 -31.10
C ILE A 110 21.74 -4.01 -30.91
N GLN A 111 20.78 -3.12 -31.16
CA GLN A 111 20.87 -1.69 -30.91
C GLN A 111 19.61 -1.29 -30.13
N PRO A 112 19.74 -0.79 -28.89
CA PRO A 112 18.60 -0.33 -28.12
C PRO A 112 18.05 0.98 -28.69
N GLN A 113 16.87 1.38 -28.22
CA GLN A 113 16.21 2.65 -28.56
C GLN A 113 16.07 3.52 -27.30
N GLY A 114 17.03 3.45 -26.38
CA GLY A 114 17.11 4.34 -25.24
C GLY A 114 17.63 5.72 -25.63
N THR A 115 17.73 6.58 -24.62
CA THR A 115 18.12 7.97 -24.81
C THR A 115 19.62 8.14 -24.62
N LEU A 116 20.29 8.78 -25.57
CA LEU A 116 21.71 9.07 -25.50
C LEU A 116 21.97 10.25 -24.56
N ARG A 117 22.96 10.12 -23.68
CA ARG A 117 23.47 11.19 -22.82
C ARG A 117 24.98 11.22 -22.86
N ASP A 118 25.50 12.42 -23.05
CA ASP A 118 26.89 12.73 -22.78
C ASP A 118 27.09 12.74 -21.26
N VAL A 119 27.95 11.86 -20.76
CA VAL A 119 28.10 11.55 -19.33
C VAL A 119 29.53 11.67 -18.84
N ASP A 120 30.46 12.07 -19.70
CA ASP A 120 31.87 12.18 -19.31
C ASP A 120 32.25 13.56 -18.76
N ASN A 121 31.34 14.52 -18.88
CA ASN A 121 31.43 15.86 -18.30
C ASN A 121 32.74 16.59 -18.64
N ASP A 122 33.35 16.30 -19.80
CA ASP A 122 34.65 16.87 -20.18
C ASP A 122 34.55 18.31 -20.75
N GLY A 123 33.32 18.81 -20.92
CA GLY A 123 32.99 20.13 -21.46
C GLY A 123 32.96 20.20 -22.99
N GLN A 124 33.10 19.07 -23.69
CA GLN A 124 32.81 18.89 -25.10
C GLN A 124 31.37 18.37 -25.27
N GLU A 125 30.88 18.35 -26.51
CA GLU A 125 29.55 17.84 -26.82
C GLU A 125 29.75 16.54 -27.62
N ASP A 126 29.50 15.42 -26.97
CA ASP A 126 29.61 14.10 -27.56
C ASP A 126 28.25 13.44 -27.82
N THR A 127 28.25 12.35 -28.59
CA THR A 127 27.01 11.59 -28.82
C THR A 127 26.54 10.93 -27.53
N GLY A 128 27.48 10.53 -26.67
CA GLY A 128 27.22 9.90 -25.40
C GLY A 128 26.84 8.42 -25.49
N VAL A 129 26.30 7.91 -24.40
CA VAL A 129 25.88 6.50 -24.25
C VAL A 129 24.40 6.41 -23.89
N MET A 130 23.82 5.22 -24.11
CA MET A 130 22.53 4.87 -23.50
C MET A 130 22.80 4.04 -22.26
N THR A 131 22.23 4.43 -21.13
CA THR A 131 22.43 3.76 -19.83
C THR A 131 21.12 3.14 -19.38
N PHE A 132 21.18 1.89 -18.93
CA PHE A 132 20.02 1.13 -18.52
C PHE A 132 20.23 0.41 -17.19
N ALA A 133 19.14 0.26 -16.43
CA ALA A 133 19.02 -0.72 -15.35
C ALA A 133 17.98 -1.78 -15.75
N VAL A 134 18.04 -2.98 -15.18
CA VAL A 134 16.89 -3.90 -15.24
C VAL A 134 16.16 -3.81 -13.93
N ALA A 135 14.84 -3.69 -13.96
CA ALA A 135 14.03 -3.57 -12.75
C ALA A 135 12.68 -4.29 -12.85
N TYR A 136 12.09 -4.53 -11.69
CA TYR A 136 10.74 -5.04 -11.54
C TYR A 136 9.70 -3.92 -11.55
N TRP A 137 8.60 -4.13 -12.29
CA TRP A 137 7.43 -3.27 -12.33
C TRP A 137 6.14 -4.11 -12.34
N THR A 138 5.00 -3.45 -12.15
CA THR A 138 3.67 -4.06 -12.36
C THR A 138 2.98 -3.37 -13.53
N ASN A 139 2.31 -4.15 -14.39
CA ASN A 139 1.41 -3.61 -15.42
C ASN A 139 0.00 -3.53 -14.85
N THR A 140 -0.31 -2.41 -14.20
CA THR A 140 -1.56 -2.20 -13.50
C THR A 140 -2.65 -1.69 -14.45
N PHE A 141 -2.29 -0.90 -15.45
CA PHE A 141 -3.27 -0.29 -16.39
C PHE A 141 -3.48 -1.11 -17.68
N GLY A 142 -2.68 -2.15 -17.91
CA GLY A 142 -2.95 -3.19 -18.90
C GLY A 142 -2.52 -2.85 -20.32
N ASP A 143 -1.80 -1.75 -20.52
CA ASP A 143 -1.20 -1.40 -21.81
C ASP A 143 -0.06 -2.38 -22.16
N PRO A 144 0.30 -2.56 -23.46
CA PRO A 144 1.39 -3.46 -23.85
C PRO A 144 2.78 -3.05 -23.33
N TYR A 145 2.92 -1.79 -22.89
CA TYR A 145 4.13 -1.18 -22.33
C TYR A 145 3.72 -0.40 -21.08
N LEU A 146 4.66 -0.15 -20.17
CA LEU A 146 4.39 0.69 -19.01
C LEU A 146 4.03 2.11 -19.48
N GLU A 147 2.85 2.58 -19.13
CA GLU A 147 2.47 3.97 -19.36
C GLU A 147 2.86 4.86 -18.18
N GLN A 148 2.51 6.15 -18.25
CA GLN A 148 2.86 7.13 -17.22
C GLN A 148 2.35 6.72 -15.83
N ARG A 149 1.15 6.14 -15.75
CA ARG A 149 0.55 5.70 -14.50
C ARG A 149 1.27 4.48 -13.92
N ASP A 150 1.64 3.49 -14.72
CA ASP A 150 2.46 2.37 -14.22
C ASP A 150 3.82 2.85 -13.70
N GLN A 151 4.38 3.88 -14.35
CA GLN A 151 5.66 4.51 -13.97
C GLN A 151 5.54 5.49 -12.78
N SER A 152 4.37 5.64 -12.17
CA SER A 152 4.12 6.61 -11.09
C SER A 152 4.51 8.06 -11.43
N GLY A 153 4.48 8.41 -12.72
CA GLY A 153 4.91 9.72 -13.25
C GLY A 153 6.30 9.79 -13.86
N GLY A 154 7.11 8.73 -13.73
CA GLY A 154 8.45 8.64 -14.27
C GLY A 154 9.51 8.37 -13.20
N GLY A 155 10.77 8.65 -13.55
CA GLY A 155 11.92 8.51 -12.67
C GLY A 155 12.72 7.24 -12.97
N TRP A 156 13.22 6.60 -11.93
CA TRP A 156 13.99 5.36 -12.00
C TRP A 156 13.66 4.48 -10.80
N SER A 157 13.86 3.17 -10.92
CA SER A 157 13.54 2.27 -9.81
C SER A 157 14.46 2.47 -8.61
N THR A 158 13.82 2.61 -7.44
CA THR A 158 14.45 2.64 -6.13
C THR A 158 14.43 1.28 -5.42
N ALA A 159 13.80 0.28 -6.04
CA ALA A 159 13.66 -1.06 -5.48
C ALA A 159 13.66 -2.11 -6.59
N PHE A 160 14.16 -3.30 -6.28
CA PHE A 160 14.16 -4.46 -7.18
C PHE A 160 14.75 -4.13 -8.57
N ALA A 161 15.86 -3.40 -8.55
CA ALA A 161 16.63 -3.02 -9.73
C ALA A 161 18.02 -3.64 -9.68
N THR A 162 18.73 -3.65 -10.81
CA THR A 162 20.14 -4.04 -10.85
C THR A 162 21.06 -3.01 -10.17
N THR A 163 20.55 -1.81 -9.91
CA THR A 163 21.21 -0.74 -9.16
C THR A 163 20.88 -0.81 -7.68
N ARG A 164 21.79 -0.28 -6.85
CA ARG A 164 21.59 -0.07 -5.42
C ARG A 164 21.46 1.43 -5.18
N ILE A 165 20.41 1.83 -4.48
CA ILE A 165 20.18 3.23 -4.11
C ILE A 165 20.51 3.51 -2.64
N ASP A 166 20.70 4.77 -2.30
CA ASP A 166 20.75 5.24 -0.92
C ASP A 166 19.43 4.87 -0.20
N PRO A 167 19.48 4.09 0.90
CA PRO A 167 18.27 3.69 1.62
C PRO A 167 17.60 4.85 2.38
N ALA A 168 18.31 5.95 2.62
CA ALA A 168 17.76 7.10 3.32
C ALA A 168 16.74 7.85 2.44
N PRO A 169 15.55 8.19 2.95
CA PRO A 169 14.59 9.01 2.20
C PRO A 169 15.18 10.32 1.68
N SER A 170 16.08 10.97 2.44
CA SER A 170 16.77 12.19 2.02
C SER A 170 17.85 11.98 0.94
N GLY A 171 18.22 10.73 0.65
CA GLY A 171 19.11 10.35 -0.44
C GLY A 171 18.46 10.42 -1.82
N LYS A 172 17.14 10.60 -1.91
CA LYS A 172 16.38 10.85 -3.16
C LYS A 172 16.66 9.83 -4.27
N GLY A 173 16.82 8.56 -3.89
CA GLY A 173 17.09 7.48 -4.84
C GLY A 173 18.43 7.59 -5.56
N GLU A 174 19.42 8.30 -5.00
CA GLU A 174 20.78 8.36 -5.54
C GLU A 174 21.36 6.94 -5.68
N VAL A 175 21.94 6.63 -6.85
CA VAL A 175 22.56 5.33 -7.10
C VAL A 175 23.95 5.30 -6.47
N ILE A 176 24.15 4.37 -5.54
CA ILE A 176 25.38 4.20 -4.76
C ILE A 176 26.12 2.88 -5.07
N GLY A 177 25.60 2.08 -6.01
CA GLY A 177 26.21 0.81 -6.38
C GLY A 177 25.33 -0.04 -7.29
N GLY A 178 25.67 -1.33 -7.38
CA GLY A 178 25.03 -2.29 -8.28
C GLY A 178 25.58 -2.22 -9.70
N LYS A 179 24.72 -2.49 -10.69
CA LYS A 179 25.13 -2.69 -12.09
C LYS A 179 24.26 -1.90 -13.06
N TYR A 180 24.93 -1.22 -13.98
CA TYR A 180 24.34 -0.67 -15.19
C TYR A 180 24.66 -1.49 -16.43
N ILE A 181 23.79 -1.40 -17.42
CA ILE A 181 23.99 -1.87 -18.78
C ILE A 181 24.13 -0.64 -19.66
N VAL A 182 25.29 -0.47 -20.26
CA VAL A 182 25.62 0.71 -21.06
C VAL A 182 25.80 0.30 -22.51
N TRP A 183 25.20 1.04 -23.44
CA TRP A 183 25.42 0.86 -24.87
C TRP A 183 26.12 2.10 -25.44
N ALA A 184 27.29 1.90 -26.04
CA ALA A 184 28.03 2.96 -26.72
C ALA A 184 27.91 2.82 -28.25
N PRO A 185 27.57 3.90 -28.99
CA PRO A 185 27.51 3.88 -30.46
C PRO A 185 28.85 3.60 -31.14
N ASP A 186 29.96 4.02 -30.53
CA ASP A 186 31.33 3.79 -30.99
C ASP A 186 32.29 3.65 -29.80
N ASP A 187 33.61 3.62 -30.05
CA ASP A 187 34.64 3.45 -29.03
C ASP A 187 35.25 4.77 -28.51
N GLN A 188 34.60 5.90 -28.79
CA GLN A 188 35.04 7.24 -28.38
C GLN A 188 34.21 7.81 -27.22
N GLN A 189 33.23 7.08 -26.71
CA GLN A 189 32.33 7.57 -25.67
C GLN A 189 32.91 7.34 -24.27
N GLY A 190 32.98 8.40 -23.47
CA GLY A 190 33.40 8.33 -22.08
C GLY A 190 32.30 7.81 -21.15
N PHE A 191 32.69 7.16 -20.05
CA PHE A 191 31.81 6.75 -18.96
C PHE A 191 32.56 6.80 -17.62
N PRO A 192 31.87 7.10 -16.51
CA PRO A 192 32.46 7.03 -15.18
C PRO A 192 33.09 5.67 -14.84
N SER A 193 34.24 5.70 -14.18
CA SER A 193 34.98 4.54 -13.66
C SER A 193 35.04 4.52 -12.14
N GLY A 194 34.32 5.42 -11.47
CA GLY A 194 34.17 5.57 -10.03
C GLY A 194 33.19 6.71 -9.73
N PHE A 195 32.79 6.88 -8.47
CA PHE A 195 31.82 7.89 -7.99
C PHE A 195 32.44 9.26 -7.63
N GLY A 196 33.62 9.59 -8.18
CA GLY A 196 34.31 10.83 -7.83
C GLY A 196 34.65 10.99 -6.34
N GLU A 197 34.89 12.24 -5.93
CA GLU A 197 35.08 12.65 -4.53
C GLU A 197 33.76 12.93 -3.82
N ASP A 198 32.70 13.32 -4.55
CA ASP A 198 31.39 13.64 -3.99
C ASP A 198 30.50 12.42 -3.72
N GLY A 199 30.90 11.25 -4.22
CA GLY A 199 30.21 9.98 -4.02
C GLY A 199 28.95 9.84 -4.87
N LYS A 200 28.75 10.70 -5.86
CA LYS A 200 27.63 10.68 -6.79
C LYS A 200 28.10 10.24 -8.17
N LEU A 201 27.14 9.84 -8.99
CA LEU A 201 27.42 9.44 -10.36
C LEU A 201 26.95 10.52 -11.34
N PHE A 202 27.61 10.58 -12.49
CA PHE A 202 27.37 11.54 -13.57
C PHE A 202 27.62 12.98 -13.13
N THR A 203 28.60 13.17 -12.25
CA THR A 203 29.07 14.47 -11.77
C THR A 203 30.42 14.82 -12.38
N ALA A 204 30.84 16.08 -12.27
CA ALA A 204 32.01 16.61 -12.97
C ALA A 204 33.35 16.08 -12.43
N ASP A 205 33.36 15.44 -11.26
CA ASP A 205 34.53 14.88 -10.59
C ASP A 205 34.70 13.37 -10.82
N ASP A 206 33.78 12.73 -11.54
CA ASP A 206 33.88 11.32 -11.88
C ASP A 206 35.13 11.02 -12.73
N PRO A 207 35.95 10.00 -12.37
CA PRO A 207 37.05 9.58 -13.22
C PRO A 207 36.51 8.88 -14.48
N ILE A 208 36.93 9.31 -15.67
CA ILE A 208 36.39 8.82 -16.96
C ILE A 208 37.28 7.77 -17.63
N VAL A 209 36.66 6.78 -18.27
CA VAL A 209 37.28 5.86 -19.24
C VAL A 209 36.48 5.77 -20.54
N LEU A 210 37.12 5.39 -21.66
CA LEU A 210 36.43 5.15 -22.93
C LEU A 210 35.86 3.72 -22.99
N LEU A 211 34.58 3.60 -23.34
CA LEU A 211 33.92 2.30 -23.53
C LEU A 211 34.09 1.77 -24.97
N PRO A 212 34.20 0.45 -25.18
CA PRO A 212 34.09 -0.13 -26.52
C PRO A 212 32.66 -0.06 -27.06
N ALA A 213 32.52 0.06 -28.38
CA ALA A 213 31.21 0.07 -29.05
C ALA A 213 30.33 -1.14 -28.69
N GLY A 214 29.03 -0.92 -28.54
CA GLY A 214 28.03 -1.92 -28.13
C GLY A 214 27.85 -2.01 -26.62
N TYR A 215 27.25 -3.11 -26.14
CA TYR A 215 26.91 -3.27 -24.74
C TYR A 215 28.11 -3.59 -23.85
N THR A 216 28.14 -2.94 -22.69
CA THR A 216 29.05 -3.20 -21.57
C THR A 216 28.25 -3.18 -20.27
N VAL A 217 28.43 -4.18 -19.41
CA VAL A 217 27.94 -4.15 -18.03
C VAL A 217 28.97 -3.42 -17.19
N VAL A 218 28.53 -2.39 -16.47
CA VAL A 218 29.36 -1.63 -15.53
C VAL A 218 28.96 -2.03 -14.13
N ASN A 219 29.88 -2.68 -13.41
CA ASN A 219 29.70 -3.04 -12.01
C ASN A 219 30.31 -1.96 -11.12
N MET A 220 29.43 -1.27 -10.41
CA MET A 220 29.73 -0.11 -9.57
C MET A 220 30.04 -0.49 -8.12
N ASP A 221 29.94 -1.78 -7.76
CA ASP A 221 30.31 -2.28 -6.43
C ASP A 221 31.84 -2.45 -6.24
N THR A 222 32.67 -2.04 -7.21
CA THR A 222 34.14 -2.12 -7.16
C THR A 222 34.78 -0.75 -7.31
N ASP A 223 35.93 -0.51 -6.69
CA ASP A 223 36.72 0.72 -6.90
C ASP A 223 38.12 0.39 -7.46
N PRO A 224 38.43 0.79 -8.71
CA PRO A 224 37.53 1.43 -9.69
C PRO A 224 36.44 0.44 -10.18
N PHE A 225 35.44 0.97 -10.90
CA PHE A 225 34.39 0.17 -11.52
C PHE A 225 34.97 -0.90 -12.45
N THR A 226 34.25 -2.02 -12.55
CA THR A 226 34.62 -3.14 -13.42
C THR A 226 33.70 -3.22 -14.62
N PHE A 227 34.29 -3.46 -15.79
CA PHE A 227 33.60 -3.46 -17.08
C PHE A 227 33.58 -4.86 -17.67
N ASP A 228 32.39 -5.39 -17.96
CA ASP A 228 32.20 -6.77 -18.42
C ASP A 228 31.37 -6.82 -19.71
N ARG A 229 31.84 -7.60 -20.67
CA ARG A 229 31.22 -7.79 -21.99
C ARG A 229 30.93 -9.27 -22.27
N SER A 230 30.60 -10.03 -21.23
CA SER A 230 30.07 -11.39 -21.35
C SER A 230 28.78 -11.38 -22.17
N ALA A 231 28.54 -12.41 -22.99
CA ALA A 231 27.34 -12.49 -23.81
C ALA A 231 26.07 -12.73 -22.99
N ARG A 232 26.21 -13.38 -21.82
CA ARG A 232 25.12 -13.78 -20.92
C ARG A 232 25.47 -13.53 -19.45
N PRO A 233 25.55 -12.26 -19.00
CA PRO A 233 25.81 -11.94 -17.61
C PRO A 233 24.62 -12.34 -16.72
N GLU A 234 24.93 -12.70 -15.48
CA GLU A 234 23.95 -12.90 -14.41
C GLU A 234 23.89 -11.66 -13.49
N MET A 235 22.68 -11.23 -13.14
CA MET A 235 22.42 -10.08 -12.26
C MET A 235 21.29 -10.39 -11.27
N GLU A 236 21.31 -9.72 -10.13
CA GLU A 236 20.23 -9.78 -9.15
C GLU A 236 19.41 -8.49 -9.23
N LEU A 237 18.10 -8.61 -9.01
CA LEU A 237 17.26 -7.45 -8.70
C LEU A 237 17.27 -7.28 -7.19
N ILE A 238 17.82 -6.15 -6.76
CA ILE A 238 18.21 -5.91 -5.36
C ILE A 238 17.00 -5.41 -4.59
N GLU A 239 16.62 -6.14 -3.54
CA GLU A 239 15.71 -5.63 -2.50
C GLU A 239 16.45 -4.55 -1.70
N PRO A 240 15.94 -3.30 -1.64
CA PRO A 240 16.56 -2.26 -0.83
C PRO A 240 16.29 -2.53 0.66
N GLU A 241 17.24 -2.14 1.52
CA GLU A 241 17.13 -2.31 2.97
C GLU A 241 15.87 -1.65 3.54
N SER A 242 15.45 -0.50 2.99
CA SER A 242 14.23 0.20 3.40
C SER A 242 12.91 -0.53 3.11
N LEU A 243 12.92 -1.57 2.26
CA LEU A 243 11.75 -2.42 1.99
C LEU A 243 11.89 -3.85 2.51
N ALA A 244 13.11 -4.23 2.90
CA ALA A 244 13.37 -5.54 3.48
C ALA A 244 12.57 -5.71 4.78
N LEU A 245 12.18 -6.95 5.06
CA LEU A 245 11.44 -7.27 6.27
C LEU A 245 12.35 -7.18 7.49
N ASP A 246 11.99 -6.35 8.46
CA ASP A 246 12.58 -6.42 9.81
C ASP A 246 12.23 -7.77 10.44
N ASP A 247 13.24 -8.62 10.66
CA ASP A 247 13.06 -9.99 11.17
C ASP A 247 13.71 -10.18 12.54
N PHE A 248 12.86 -10.28 13.57
CA PHE A 248 13.24 -10.54 14.96
C PHE A 248 12.96 -11.99 15.38
N SER A 249 12.62 -12.89 14.45
CA SER A 249 12.11 -14.24 14.75
C SER A 249 13.10 -15.16 15.46
N ASP A 250 14.40 -14.91 15.33
CA ASP A 250 15.47 -15.66 15.97
C ASP A 250 15.83 -15.16 17.39
N MET A 251 15.23 -14.07 17.85
CA MET A 251 15.45 -13.51 19.19
C MET A 251 14.59 -14.21 20.27
N SER A 252 14.94 -14.05 21.55
CA SER A 252 14.00 -14.38 22.65
C SER A 252 12.81 -13.41 22.66
N TYR A 253 11.71 -13.74 23.33
CA TYR A 253 10.51 -12.90 23.35
C TYR A 253 10.78 -11.51 23.93
N ALA A 254 11.59 -11.40 24.99
CA ALA A 254 11.96 -10.14 25.61
C ALA A 254 12.92 -9.31 24.73
N GLU A 255 13.90 -9.95 24.10
CA GLU A 255 14.83 -9.27 23.18
C GLU A 255 14.09 -8.77 21.91
N ALA A 256 13.21 -9.58 21.35
CA ALA A 256 12.36 -9.18 20.22
C ALA A 256 11.43 -8.02 20.59
N PHE A 257 10.86 -8.04 21.81
CA PHE A 257 10.04 -6.93 22.29
C PHE A 257 10.85 -5.63 22.42
N ASP A 258 12.09 -5.71 22.94
CA ASP A 258 12.97 -4.55 23.03
C ASP A 258 13.31 -3.99 21.62
N ALA A 259 13.62 -4.86 20.65
CA ALA A 259 13.85 -4.47 19.26
C ALA A 259 12.61 -3.85 18.59
N MET A 260 11.43 -4.42 18.82
CA MET A 260 10.15 -3.85 18.35
C MET A 260 9.90 -2.47 18.95
N ILE A 261 10.18 -2.24 20.24
CA ILE A 261 10.07 -0.91 20.84
C ILE A 261 11.02 0.08 20.17
N ASP A 262 12.24 -0.33 19.84
CA ASP A 262 13.19 0.53 19.12
C ASP A 262 12.75 0.84 17.69
N LEU A 263 12.15 -0.13 16.99
CA LEU A 263 11.50 0.10 15.69
C LEU A 263 10.36 1.12 15.83
N PHE A 264 9.46 0.94 16.79
CA PHE A 264 8.31 1.82 17.00
C PHE A 264 8.75 3.25 17.41
N ARG A 265 9.83 3.39 18.18
CA ARG A 265 10.39 4.71 18.54
C ARG A 265 10.89 5.49 17.32
N ARG A 266 11.50 4.81 16.36
CA ARG A 266 12.10 5.42 15.17
C ARG A 266 11.04 5.67 14.11
N GLU A 267 10.28 4.63 13.76
CA GLU A 267 9.56 4.59 12.49
C GLU A 267 8.05 4.75 12.62
N TYR A 268 7.48 4.66 13.82
CA TYR A 268 6.03 4.81 13.96
C TYR A 268 5.58 6.24 13.63
N ALA A 269 4.79 6.37 12.57
CA ALA A 269 4.42 7.65 11.96
C ALA A 269 3.65 8.60 12.88
N PHE A 270 3.05 8.12 13.98
CA PHE A 270 2.08 8.89 14.76
C PHE A 270 2.40 8.96 16.26
N THR A 271 3.66 8.77 16.67
CA THR A 271 4.07 8.87 18.08
C THR A 271 3.66 10.21 18.71
N GLU A 272 3.99 11.34 18.08
CA GLU A 272 3.67 12.66 18.62
C GLU A 272 2.17 12.93 18.57
N LEU A 273 1.53 12.59 17.44
CA LEU A 273 0.10 12.80 17.22
C LEU A 273 -0.75 12.09 18.28
N LYS A 274 -0.33 10.89 18.69
CA LYS A 274 -1.05 10.05 19.66
C LYS A 274 -0.50 10.16 21.09
N GLY A 275 0.52 10.99 21.30
CA GLY A 275 1.12 11.22 22.62
C GLY A 275 1.65 9.95 23.28
N ILE A 276 2.30 9.08 22.49
CA ILE A 276 2.74 7.76 22.98
C ILE A 276 4.07 7.89 23.73
N ASP A 277 4.08 7.42 24.98
CA ASP A 277 5.29 7.24 25.78
C ASP A 277 5.79 5.79 25.64
N TRP A 278 6.75 5.57 24.75
CA TRP A 278 7.33 4.26 24.49
C TRP A 278 8.04 3.65 25.70
N ASP A 279 8.61 4.47 26.58
CA ASP A 279 9.29 4.00 27.80
C ASP A 279 8.27 3.48 28.81
N ALA A 280 7.15 4.19 28.97
CA ALA A 280 6.05 3.74 29.82
C ALA A 280 5.44 2.44 29.29
N LYS A 281 5.23 2.34 27.96
CA LYS A 281 4.73 1.12 27.32
C LYS A 281 5.69 -0.06 27.52
N ALA A 282 6.99 0.16 27.32
CA ALA A 282 7.99 -0.87 27.56
C ALA A 282 7.98 -1.33 29.03
N ALA A 283 7.96 -0.39 29.99
CA ALA A 283 7.93 -0.71 31.41
C ALA A 283 6.67 -1.50 31.83
N GLU A 284 5.53 -1.22 31.21
CA GLU A 284 4.27 -1.93 31.47
C GLU A 284 4.28 -3.36 30.91
N PHE A 285 4.70 -3.54 29.66
CA PHE A 285 4.50 -4.80 28.95
C PHE A 285 5.68 -5.77 29.04
N ARG A 286 6.91 -5.28 29.08
CA ARG A 286 8.13 -6.09 29.05
C ARG A 286 8.16 -7.25 30.07
N PRO A 287 7.70 -7.10 31.33
CA PRO A 287 7.67 -8.21 32.28
C PRO A 287 6.87 -9.43 31.82
N ARG A 288 5.83 -9.23 30.98
CA ARG A 288 5.02 -10.33 30.43
C ARG A 288 5.80 -11.14 29.40
N PHE A 289 6.69 -10.51 28.63
CA PHE A 289 7.57 -11.18 27.67
C PHE A 289 8.67 -11.96 28.40
N GLU A 290 9.26 -11.39 29.45
CA GLU A 290 10.24 -12.09 30.30
C GLU A 290 9.63 -13.34 30.97
N GLU A 291 8.39 -13.23 31.46
CA GLU A 291 7.67 -14.37 32.04
C GLU A 291 7.36 -15.44 30.99
N ALA A 292 6.95 -15.05 29.78
CA ALA A 292 6.72 -15.97 28.68
C ALA A 292 8.01 -16.70 28.25
N ASP A 293 9.14 -15.98 28.19
CA ASP A 293 10.46 -16.57 27.91
C ASP A 293 10.87 -17.58 28.98
N ALA A 294 10.79 -17.19 30.26
CA ALA A 294 11.18 -18.04 31.38
C ALA A 294 10.38 -19.35 31.44
N ASN A 295 9.14 -19.32 30.96
CA ASN A 295 8.24 -20.47 30.93
C ASN A 295 8.18 -21.19 29.57
N HIS A 296 8.83 -20.66 28.53
CA HIS A 296 8.66 -21.09 27.14
C HIS A 296 7.19 -21.16 26.72
N ASP A 297 6.39 -20.15 27.10
CA ASP A 297 4.94 -20.11 26.88
C ASP A 297 4.59 -19.19 25.70
N SER A 298 4.51 -19.80 24.52
CA SER A 298 4.09 -19.13 23.27
C SER A 298 2.71 -18.45 23.38
N LEU A 299 1.75 -19.04 24.10
CA LEU A 299 0.42 -18.42 24.20
C LEU A 299 0.45 -17.19 25.10
N ALA A 300 1.22 -17.21 26.19
CA ALA A 300 1.43 -16.04 27.04
C ALA A 300 2.11 -14.91 26.27
N TYR A 301 3.15 -15.24 25.50
CA TYR A 301 3.84 -14.31 24.60
C TYR A 301 2.88 -13.67 23.58
N ARG A 302 2.15 -14.49 22.81
CA ARG A 302 1.24 -13.97 21.77
C ARG A 302 0.11 -13.10 22.34
N ARG A 303 -0.37 -13.43 23.55
CA ARG A 303 -1.32 -12.57 24.28
C ARG A 303 -0.69 -11.27 24.76
N ALA A 304 0.57 -11.29 25.22
CA ALA A 304 1.30 -10.07 25.58
C ALA A 304 1.50 -9.16 24.37
N LEU A 305 1.84 -9.74 23.23
CA LEU A 305 2.00 -9.02 21.97
C LEU A 305 0.69 -8.42 21.46
N ARG A 306 -0.39 -9.21 21.43
CA ARG A 306 -1.75 -8.72 21.12
C ARG A 306 -2.14 -7.54 22.01
N ASP A 307 -2.01 -7.70 23.33
CA ASP A 307 -2.44 -6.68 24.27
C ASP A 307 -1.57 -5.41 24.17
N PHE A 308 -0.28 -5.53 23.85
CA PHE A 308 0.59 -4.39 23.56
C PHE A 308 0.09 -3.62 22.33
N ILE A 309 -0.15 -4.32 21.21
CA ILE A 309 -0.66 -3.71 19.98
C ILE A 309 -2.03 -3.05 20.21
N TRP A 310 -2.95 -3.73 20.92
CA TRP A 310 -4.26 -3.17 21.28
C TRP A 310 -4.19 -1.93 22.16
N SER A 311 -3.07 -1.69 22.84
CA SER A 311 -2.86 -0.53 23.70
C SER A 311 -2.45 0.74 22.93
N ILE A 312 -2.18 0.63 21.63
CA ILE A 312 -1.80 1.71 20.73
C ILE A 312 -3.06 2.11 19.93
N PRO A 313 -3.52 3.38 20.00
CA PRO A 313 -4.79 3.78 19.41
C PRO A 313 -4.66 4.04 17.91
N ASP A 314 -4.31 3.02 17.13
CA ASP A 314 -4.19 3.09 15.68
C ASP A 314 -4.65 1.78 15.05
N GLY A 315 -5.73 1.85 14.28
CA GLY A 315 -6.40 0.70 13.69
C GLY A 315 -5.64 0.03 12.54
N HIS A 316 -4.55 0.64 12.07
CA HIS A 316 -3.66 0.01 11.09
C HIS A 316 -2.67 -0.98 11.72
N LEU A 317 -2.39 -0.87 13.03
CA LEU A 317 -1.55 -1.89 13.66
C LEU A 317 -2.33 -3.20 13.74
N SER A 318 -1.66 -4.27 13.34
CA SER A 318 -2.17 -5.63 13.49
C SER A 318 -1.17 -6.47 14.27
N GLY A 319 -1.73 -7.34 15.11
CA GLY A 319 -0.99 -8.26 15.97
C GLY A 319 -1.59 -9.66 15.93
N PRO A 320 -1.07 -10.58 16.75
CA PRO A 320 -1.51 -11.98 16.74
C PRO A 320 -3.02 -12.13 16.97
N PHE A 321 -3.71 -12.80 16.05
CA PHE A 321 -5.11 -13.16 16.23
C PHE A 321 -5.24 -14.50 16.97
N ILE A 322 -5.58 -14.42 18.26
CA ILE A 322 -5.72 -15.60 19.12
C ILE A 322 -7.12 -16.20 18.95
N GLN A 323 -7.24 -17.13 18.00
CA GLN A 323 -8.51 -17.77 17.64
C GLN A 323 -9.24 -18.38 18.85
N GLU A 324 -8.51 -19.01 19.78
CA GLU A 324 -9.12 -19.65 20.96
C GLU A 324 -9.78 -18.64 21.88
N ASP A 325 -9.15 -17.48 22.08
CA ASP A 325 -9.70 -16.40 22.91
C ASP A 325 -10.92 -15.77 22.23
N PHE A 326 -10.83 -15.56 20.91
CA PHE A 326 -11.95 -15.06 20.12
C PHE A 326 -13.16 -15.99 20.20
N VAL A 327 -12.99 -17.29 19.89
CA VAL A 327 -14.08 -18.26 19.94
C VAL A 327 -14.67 -18.37 21.34
N LYS A 328 -13.81 -18.46 22.36
CA LYS A 328 -14.27 -18.54 23.75
C LYS A 328 -15.07 -17.31 24.15
N GLY A 329 -14.65 -16.12 23.75
CA GLY A 329 -15.32 -14.85 24.06
C GLY A 329 -16.59 -14.62 23.25
N THR A 330 -16.71 -15.20 22.06
CA THR A 330 -17.75 -14.80 21.09
C THR A 330 -18.69 -15.91 20.61
N ALA A 331 -18.48 -17.17 21.00
CA ALA A 331 -19.30 -18.30 20.55
C ALA A 331 -20.78 -18.20 20.99
N GLY A 332 -21.06 -17.52 22.11
CA GLY A 332 -22.41 -17.30 22.60
C GLY A 332 -22.95 -15.91 22.27
N GLY A 333 -24.25 -15.83 22.00
CA GLY A 333 -25.02 -14.61 21.79
C GLY A 333 -26.32 -14.61 22.59
N PHE A 334 -26.82 -13.41 22.88
CA PHE A 334 -28.10 -13.21 23.58
C PHE A 334 -29.29 -13.10 22.61
N GLY A 335 -29.08 -13.24 21.30
CA GLY A 335 -30.14 -13.15 20.29
C GLY A 335 -30.61 -11.73 20.00
N LEU A 336 -29.77 -10.73 20.24
CA LEU A 336 -30.04 -9.33 19.94
C LEU A 336 -28.76 -8.64 19.43
N ALA A 337 -28.92 -7.64 18.56
CA ALA A 337 -27.90 -6.63 18.29
C ALA A 337 -28.40 -5.27 18.77
N ILE A 338 -27.47 -4.38 19.15
CA ILE A 338 -27.77 -3.04 19.66
C ILE A 338 -27.10 -1.96 18.84
N ARG A 339 -27.69 -0.76 18.88
CA ARG A 339 -27.17 0.43 18.20
C ARG A 339 -27.46 1.69 19.01
N ASP A 340 -26.52 2.61 19.03
CA ASP A 340 -26.77 3.97 19.51
C ASP A 340 -27.55 4.77 18.46
N VAL A 341 -28.57 5.49 18.90
CA VAL A 341 -29.33 6.45 18.09
C VAL A 341 -29.05 7.89 18.55
N GLU A 342 -29.33 8.85 17.67
CA GLU A 342 -28.94 10.25 17.81
C GLU A 342 -29.45 10.93 19.09
N ASP A 343 -30.55 10.45 19.68
CA ASP A 343 -31.11 11.00 20.92
C ASP A 343 -30.42 10.49 22.20
N GLY A 344 -29.37 9.70 22.06
CA GLY A 344 -28.52 9.20 23.15
C GLY A 344 -28.94 7.85 23.71
N ARG A 345 -29.98 7.22 23.17
CA ARG A 345 -30.38 5.87 23.57
C ARG A 345 -29.55 4.80 22.86
N THR A 346 -29.34 3.68 23.55
CA THR A 346 -28.89 2.41 22.93
C THR A 346 -30.10 1.50 22.77
N ILE A 347 -30.48 1.18 21.54
CA ILE A 347 -31.67 0.41 21.23
C ILE A 347 -31.35 -0.95 20.58
N VAL A 348 -32.26 -1.90 20.71
CA VAL A 348 -32.20 -3.18 19.99
C VAL A 348 -32.55 -2.98 18.52
N ASN A 349 -31.59 -3.19 17.63
CA ASN A 349 -31.78 -3.01 16.18
C ASN A 349 -31.92 -4.34 15.41
N PHE A 350 -31.76 -5.47 16.10
CA PHE A 350 -32.01 -6.80 15.56
C PHE A 350 -32.39 -7.76 16.68
N LEU A 351 -33.31 -8.67 16.39
CA LEU A 351 -33.65 -9.80 17.24
C LEU A 351 -33.60 -11.10 16.44
N THR A 352 -33.01 -12.13 17.04
CA THR A 352 -33.07 -13.49 16.49
C THR A 352 -34.43 -14.09 16.83
N PRO A 353 -35.22 -14.55 15.83
CA PRO A 353 -36.50 -15.22 16.08
C PRO A 353 -36.35 -16.42 17.01
N ASP A 354 -37.27 -16.55 17.96
CA ASP A 354 -37.26 -17.50 19.08
C ASP A 354 -35.94 -17.50 19.91
N GLY A 355 -35.16 -16.42 19.83
CA GLY A 355 -33.88 -16.25 20.52
C GLY A 355 -34.02 -15.95 22.03
N PRO A 356 -32.91 -15.93 22.79
CA PRO A 356 -32.97 -15.65 24.23
C PRO A 356 -33.63 -14.32 24.59
N ALA A 357 -33.32 -13.25 23.85
CA ALA A 357 -33.90 -11.92 24.04
C ALA A 357 -35.41 -11.86 23.77
N GLU A 358 -35.85 -12.36 22.62
CA GLU A 358 -37.28 -12.37 22.26
C GLU A 358 -38.10 -13.22 23.24
N ARG A 359 -37.59 -14.41 23.65
CA ARG A 359 -38.24 -15.25 24.66
C ARG A 359 -38.32 -14.60 26.04
N ALA A 360 -37.42 -13.66 26.33
CA ALA A 360 -37.43 -12.87 27.55
C ALA A 360 -38.39 -11.66 27.48
N GLY A 361 -39.04 -11.43 26.34
CA GLY A 361 -39.99 -10.34 26.12
C GLY A 361 -39.35 -9.04 25.65
N ILE A 362 -38.07 -9.05 25.25
CA ILE A 362 -37.43 -7.89 24.63
C ILE A 362 -37.98 -7.75 23.20
N GLU A 363 -38.42 -6.55 22.85
CA GLU A 363 -38.96 -6.22 21.52
C GLU A 363 -37.93 -5.47 20.66
N LEU A 364 -38.12 -5.51 19.34
CA LEU A 364 -37.30 -4.72 18.41
C LEU A 364 -37.53 -3.23 18.70
N GLY A 365 -36.46 -2.43 18.78
CA GLY A 365 -36.52 -1.03 19.19
C GLY A 365 -36.50 -0.80 20.70
N ALA A 366 -36.43 -1.86 21.52
CA ALA A 366 -36.31 -1.70 22.97
C ALA A 366 -35.05 -0.91 23.36
N GLU A 367 -35.19 0.04 24.26
CA GLU A 367 -34.08 0.79 24.86
C GLU A 367 -33.42 -0.08 25.94
N ILE A 368 -32.11 -0.31 25.82
CA ILE A 368 -31.31 -0.99 26.83
C ILE A 368 -30.76 0.05 27.80
N LEU A 369 -31.06 -0.10 29.08
CA LEU A 369 -30.67 0.85 30.14
C LEU A 369 -29.45 0.38 30.92
N ALA A 370 -29.37 -0.92 31.19
CA ALA A 370 -28.28 -1.51 31.97
C ALA A 370 -28.00 -2.96 31.58
N TRP A 371 -26.74 -3.36 31.75
CA TRP A 371 -26.25 -4.71 31.53
C TRP A 371 -25.51 -5.17 32.79
N ASN A 372 -25.97 -6.26 33.41
CA ASN A 372 -25.49 -6.76 34.70
C ASN A 372 -25.49 -5.68 35.81
N GLY A 373 -26.50 -4.81 35.81
CA GLY A 373 -26.65 -3.71 36.76
C GLY A 373 -25.75 -2.49 36.52
N GLN A 374 -24.90 -2.52 35.49
CA GLN A 374 -24.10 -1.38 35.05
C GLN A 374 -24.85 -0.60 33.96
N PRO A 375 -24.87 0.76 34.00
CA PRO A 375 -25.46 1.56 32.93
C PRO A 375 -24.91 1.16 31.55
N ILE A 376 -25.77 1.16 30.53
CA ILE A 376 -25.40 0.62 29.21
C ILE A 376 -24.15 1.26 28.63
N ASP A 377 -24.00 2.59 28.72
CA ASP A 377 -22.82 3.28 28.18
C ASP A 377 -21.53 2.86 28.89
N GLU A 378 -21.56 2.81 30.23
CA GLU A 378 -20.40 2.35 31.00
C GLU A 378 -20.06 0.89 30.71
N TYR A 379 -21.08 0.05 30.48
CA TYR A 379 -20.89 -1.35 30.10
C TYR A 379 -20.21 -1.45 28.73
N ILE A 380 -20.72 -0.77 27.72
CA ILE A 380 -20.17 -0.80 26.36
C ILE A 380 -18.75 -0.22 26.33
N ASP A 381 -18.47 0.86 27.08
CA ASP A 381 -17.12 1.43 27.19
C ASP A 381 -16.11 0.47 27.81
N SER A 382 -16.57 -0.48 28.65
CA SER A 382 -15.71 -1.51 29.26
C SER A 382 -15.37 -2.68 28.32
N ILE A 383 -16.06 -2.79 27.18
CA ILE A 383 -15.81 -3.86 26.22
C ILE A 383 -14.51 -3.60 25.48
N VAL A 384 -13.66 -4.63 25.39
CA VAL A 384 -12.48 -4.66 24.53
C VAL A 384 -12.84 -5.49 23.29
N PRO A 385 -13.07 -4.86 22.13
CA PRO A 385 -13.39 -5.57 20.90
C PRO A 385 -12.23 -6.47 20.43
N PHE A 386 -12.55 -7.63 19.88
CA PHE A 386 -11.53 -8.50 19.26
C PHE A 386 -10.99 -7.97 17.92
N SER A 387 -11.59 -6.91 17.40
CA SER A 387 -11.13 -6.18 16.20
C SER A 387 -10.31 -4.93 16.56
N SER A 388 -9.85 -4.80 17.80
CA SER A 388 -8.92 -3.74 18.22
C SER A 388 -7.55 -3.93 17.54
N PRO A 389 -6.71 -2.88 17.45
CA PRO A 389 -6.91 -1.48 17.88
C PRO A 389 -7.79 -0.64 16.92
N PHE A 390 -8.03 0.63 17.29
CA PHE A 390 -8.79 1.59 16.48
C PHE A 390 -8.13 2.97 16.54
N SER A 391 -8.12 3.67 15.39
CA SER A 391 -7.68 5.07 15.33
C SER A 391 -8.78 6.04 15.79
N SER A 392 -10.05 5.71 15.50
CA SER A 392 -11.19 6.61 15.73
C SER A 392 -12.17 6.08 16.78
N GLU A 393 -12.70 7.02 17.57
CA GLU A 393 -13.63 6.71 18.66
C GLU A 393 -14.93 6.09 18.16
N HIS A 394 -15.46 6.59 17.05
CA HIS A 394 -16.72 6.10 16.53
C HIS A 394 -16.60 4.65 16.05
N VAL A 395 -15.51 4.25 15.35
CA VAL A 395 -15.28 2.85 15.00
C VAL A 395 -15.17 1.98 16.25
N ARG A 396 -14.40 2.43 17.25
CA ARG A 396 -14.27 1.74 18.54
C ARG A 396 -15.63 1.49 19.17
N ARG A 397 -16.46 2.53 19.33
CA ARG A 397 -17.80 2.43 19.91
C ARG A 397 -18.69 1.46 19.14
N LEU A 398 -18.66 1.49 17.82
CA LEU A 398 -19.45 0.57 16.99
C LEU A 398 -19.02 -0.89 17.15
N GLN A 399 -17.72 -1.15 17.28
CA GLN A 399 -17.23 -2.50 17.57
C GLN A 399 -17.54 -2.90 19.01
N GLN A 400 -17.50 -1.99 19.99
CA GLN A 400 -17.91 -2.27 21.37
C GLN A 400 -19.38 -2.68 21.44
N LEU A 401 -20.29 -2.00 20.74
CA LEU A 401 -21.70 -2.39 20.62
C LEU A 401 -21.85 -3.80 20.03
N ARG A 402 -21.08 -4.10 18.98
CA ARG A 402 -21.08 -5.42 18.33
C ARG A 402 -20.59 -6.53 19.26
N TYR A 403 -19.46 -6.33 19.95
CA TYR A 403 -18.86 -7.35 20.80
C TYR A 403 -19.50 -7.43 22.20
N GLY A 404 -20.13 -6.36 22.69
CA GLY A 404 -20.81 -6.33 23.99
C GLY A 404 -22.03 -7.25 24.08
N THR A 405 -22.60 -7.64 22.94
CA THR A 405 -23.70 -8.62 22.89
C THR A 405 -23.22 -10.07 22.85
N ARG A 406 -21.90 -10.30 22.94
CA ARG A 406 -21.25 -11.61 22.85
C ARG A 406 -20.75 -12.07 24.21
N ALA A 407 -20.77 -13.39 24.43
CA ALA A 407 -20.28 -13.98 25.66
C ALA A 407 -19.85 -15.45 25.44
N PRO A 408 -19.10 -16.05 26.38
CA PRO A 408 -18.94 -17.50 26.40
C PRO A 408 -20.28 -18.23 26.43
N LEU A 409 -20.35 -19.39 25.76
CA LEU A 409 -21.55 -20.21 25.72
C LEU A 409 -22.05 -20.57 27.11
N GLY A 410 -23.34 -20.38 27.34
CA GLY A 410 -24.00 -20.69 28.60
C GLY A 410 -23.84 -19.64 29.70
N SER A 411 -23.08 -18.57 29.48
CA SER A 411 -23.06 -17.40 30.37
C SER A 411 -24.45 -16.79 30.50
N GLU A 412 -24.72 -16.17 31.64
CA GLU A 412 -25.97 -15.44 31.89
C GLU A 412 -25.67 -13.94 31.99
N ALA A 413 -26.60 -13.12 31.50
CA ALA A 413 -26.57 -11.68 31.64
C ALA A 413 -27.95 -11.16 32.08
N GLU A 414 -27.97 -10.24 33.04
CA GLU A 414 -29.17 -9.50 33.43
C GLU A 414 -29.27 -8.22 32.59
N ILE A 415 -30.35 -8.07 31.82
CA ILE A 415 -30.56 -6.90 30.95
C ILE A 415 -31.78 -6.14 31.47
N THR A 416 -31.60 -4.85 31.73
CA THR A 416 -32.68 -3.91 32.05
C THR A 416 -33.03 -3.08 30.83
N PHE A 417 -34.30 -3.06 30.45
CA PHE A 417 -34.77 -2.47 29.19
C PHE A 417 -36.16 -1.84 29.31
N LYS A 418 -36.51 -1.01 28.33
CA LYS A 418 -37.88 -0.51 28.06
C LYS A 418 -38.26 -0.89 26.64
N ASN A 419 -39.36 -1.63 26.47
CA ASN A 419 -39.91 -1.90 25.14
C ASN A 419 -40.49 -0.63 24.51
N PRO A 420 -40.64 -0.58 23.17
CA PRO A 420 -41.28 0.53 22.48
C PRO A 420 -42.66 0.86 23.10
N ASP A 421 -43.00 2.15 23.13
CA ASP A 421 -44.27 2.66 23.67
C ASP A 421 -44.55 2.33 25.16
N SER A 422 -43.55 1.87 25.91
CA SER A 422 -43.68 1.52 27.34
C SER A 422 -42.68 2.31 28.20
N ASP A 423 -43.20 3.03 29.20
CA ASP A 423 -42.38 3.68 30.23
C ASP A 423 -41.94 2.72 31.36
N ILE A 424 -42.37 1.45 31.29
CA ILE A 424 -42.10 0.45 32.33
C ILE A 424 -40.72 -0.17 32.10
N GLU A 425 -39.83 0.01 33.06
CA GLU A 425 -38.56 -0.72 33.14
C GLU A 425 -38.81 -2.19 33.46
N GLN A 426 -38.19 -3.05 32.67
CA GLN A 426 -38.21 -4.50 32.83
C GLN A 426 -36.79 -5.01 32.97
N THR A 427 -36.62 -6.11 33.69
CA THR A 427 -35.34 -6.78 33.83
C THR A 427 -35.51 -8.26 33.54
N ALA A 428 -34.66 -8.80 32.69
CA ALA A 428 -34.65 -10.22 32.36
C ALA A 428 -33.24 -10.80 32.40
N VAL A 429 -33.14 -12.07 32.81
CA VAL A 429 -31.90 -12.84 32.75
C VAL A 429 -31.89 -13.66 31.48
N LEU A 430 -30.94 -13.39 30.61
CA LEU A 430 -30.76 -14.08 29.34
C LEU A 430 -29.58 -15.04 29.46
N LYS A 431 -29.68 -16.18 28.79
CA LYS A 431 -28.58 -17.14 28.66
C LYS A 431 -28.00 -17.05 27.25
N ALA A 432 -26.68 -16.90 27.16
CA ALA A 432 -25.94 -16.94 25.91
C ALA A 432 -26.03 -18.33 25.28
N VAL A 433 -26.48 -18.40 24.04
CA VAL A 433 -26.60 -19.64 23.26
C VAL A 433 -25.80 -19.53 21.97
N GLU A 434 -25.61 -20.64 21.26
CA GLU A 434 -24.98 -20.63 19.94
C GLU A 434 -25.89 -19.90 18.94
N GLU A 435 -25.66 -18.61 18.81
CA GLU A 435 -26.46 -17.68 18.02
C GLU A 435 -25.51 -16.68 17.40
N ASN A 436 -25.40 -16.68 16.07
CA ASN A 436 -24.45 -15.85 15.33
C ASN A 436 -25.12 -14.82 14.41
N ALA A 437 -26.45 -14.83 14.26
CA ALA A 437 -27.15 -13.92 13.38
C ALA A 437 -27.00 -12.46 13.86
N SER A 438 -27.11 -12.20 15.16
CA SER A 438 -26.88 -10.89 15.77
C SER A 438 -25.47 -10.35 15.52
N PHE A 439 -24.46 -11.22 15.57
CA PHE A 439 -23.06 -10.86 15.33
C PHE A 439 -22.76 -10.64 13.84
N ARG A 440 -23.45 -11.37 12.94
CA ARG A 440 -23.32 -11.22 11.49
C ARG A 440 -23.97 -9.95 10.98
N VAL A 441 -25.17 -9.61 11.46
CA VAL A 441 -25.90 -8.42 11.01
C VAL A 441 -25.24 -7.11 11.45
N SER A 442 -24.51 -7.13 12.57
CA SER A 442 -23.74 -5.99 13.09
C SER A 442 -22.35 -5.82 12.45
N SER A 443 -21.94 -6.75 11.59
CA SER A 443 -20.67 -6.66 10.87
C SER A 443 -20.72 -5.55 9.81
N PHE A 444 -19.64 -4.79 9.65
CA PHE A 444 -19.52 -3.85 8.53
C PHE A 444 -19.48 -4.57 7.17
N ASN A 445 -19.03 -5.83 7.15
CA ASN A 445 -19.03 -6.70 5.98
C ASN A 445 -20.33 -7.51 5.84
N VAL A 446 -21.43 -7.08 6.47
CA VAL A 446 -22.73 -7.76 6.35
C VAL A 446 -23.12 -7.91 4.88
N GLY A 447 -23.55 -9.12 4.51
CA GLY A 447 -23.96 -9.43 3.13
C GLY A 447 -22.82 -9.79 2.17
N ARG A 448 -21.54 -9.60 2.53
CA ARG A 448 -20.43 -10.12 1.71
C ARG A 448 -20.38 -11.64 1.77
N THR A 449 -20.12 -12.24 0.62
CA THR A 449 -19.94 -13.67 0.40
C THR A 449 -18.47 -14.04 0.20
N GLY A 450 -17.63 -13.07 -0.19
CA GLY A 450 -16.24 -13.30 -0.57
C GLY A 450 -16.08 -13.71 -2.04
N ALA A 451 -17.17 -13.76 -2.81
CA ALA A 451 -17.16 -14.03 -4.25
C ALA A 451 -17.42 -12.78 -5.10
N GLU A 452 -17.55 -11.61 -4.46
CA GLU A 452 -17.72 -10.33 -5.15
C GLU A 452 -16.50 -10.03 -6.02
N LEU A 453 -16.71 -9.45 -7.20
CA LEU A 453 -15.63 -8.86 -7.99
C LEU A 453 -15.09 -7.60 -7.27
N PRO A 454 -13.85 -7.15 -7.54
CA PRO A 454 -13.34 -5.92 -6.94
C PRO A 454 -14.21 -4.69 -7.28
N VAL A 455 -14.78 -4.67 -8.49
CA VAL A 455 -15.71 -3.65 -8.97
C VAL A 455 -16.96 -4.32 -9.56
N GLU A 456 -18.13 -3.94 -9.05
CA GLU A 456 -19.42 -4.38 -9.61
C GLU A 456 -20.30 -3.17 -9.89
N PHE A 457 -20.68 -2.97 -11.15
CA PHE A 457 -21.49 -1.82 -11.56
C PHE A 457 -22.75 -2.22 -12.33
N ARG A 458 -23.76 -1.35 -12.27
CA ARG A 458 -25.04 -1.50 -12.97
C ARG A 458 -25.71 -0.14 -13.18
N LEU A 459 -26.66 -0.08 -14.12
CA LEU A 459 -27.59 1.03 -14.22
C LEU A 459 -28.80 0.77 -13.31
N LEU A 460 -29.25 1.81 -12.61
CA LEU A 460 -30.47 1.83 -11.82
C LEU A 460 -31.69 2.07 -12.72
N ASP A 461 -32.88 1.73 -12.23
CA ASP A 461 -34.15 1.91 -12.96
C ASP A 461 -34.44 3.40 -13.31
N ASN A 462 -33.84 4.33 -12.56
CA ASN A 462 -33.92 5.77 -12.79
C ASN A 462 -32.85 6.29 -13.77
N GLY A 463 -32.02 5.41 -14.34
CA GLY A 463 -30.98 5.74 -15.32
C GLY A 463 -29.63 6.13 -14.72
N LEU A 464 -29.48 6.22 -13.39
CA LEU A 464 -28.20 6.52 -12.74
C LEU A 464 -27.26 5.31 -12.78
N GLY A 465 -25.95 5.58 -12.83
CA GLY A 465 -24.92 4.58 -12.58
C GLY A 465 -24.80 4.27 -11.10
N TYR A 466 -24.62 3.00 -10.75
CA TYR A 466 -24.29 2.56 -9.40
C TYR A 466 -23.15 1.56 -9.46
N VAL A 467 -22.10 1.80 -8.68
CA VAL A 467 -20.93 0.92 -8.58
C VAL A 467 -20.63 0.61 -7.13
N LYS A 468 -20.34 -0.65 -6.85
CA LYS A 468 -19.68 -1.08 -5.61
C LYS A 468 -18.21 -1.29 -5.90
N LEU A 469 -17.36 -0.63 -5.11
CA LEU A 469 -15.93 -0.82 -5.12
C LEU A 469 -15.54 -1.45 -3.79
N TYR A 470 -15.14 -2.71 -3.83
CA TYR A 470 -15.02 -3.56 -2.64
C TYR A 470 -13.62 -3.59 -2.02
N SER A 471 -12.59 -3.22 -2.77
CA SER A 471 -11.18 -3.29 -2.35
C SER A 471 -10.27 -2.52 -3.30
N PHE A 472 -9.15 -2.00 -2.79
CA PHE A 472 -7.99 -1.55 -3.57
C PHE A 472 -6.79 -2.51 -3.44
N SER A 473 -6.98 -3.69 -2.84
CA SER A 473 -5.93 -4.71 -2.60
C SER A 473 -6.20 -6.05 -3.28
N ASP A 474 -7.27 -6.13 -4.08
CA ASP A 474 -7.55 -7.28 -4.95
C ASP A 474 -6.66 -7.21 -6.20
N ASN A 475 -6.96 -7.96 -7.24
CA ASN A 475 -6.28 -7.90 -8.52
C ASN A 475 -6.37 -6.48 -9.14
N GLU A 476 -5.27 -5.73 -9.12
CA GLU A 476 -5.26 -4.33 -9.56
C GLU A 476 -5.64 -4.18 -11.04
N LEU A 477 -5.12 -5.05 -11.91
CA LEU A 477 -5.43 -5.01 -13.33
C LEU A 477 -6.92 -5.28 -13.61
N LEU A 478 -7.50 -6.30 -12.97
CA LEU A 478 -8.94 -6.58 -13.11
C LEU A 478 -9.78 -5.41 -12.58
N THR A 479 -9.34 -4.80 -11.48
CA THR A 479 -9.99 -3.61 -10.89
C THR A 479 -10.03 -2.47 -11.90
N VAL A 480 -8.88 -2.12 -12.49
CA VAL A 480 -8.79 -1.07 -13.52
C VAL A 480 -9.62 -1.42 -14.75
N GLN A 481 -9.55 -2.65 -15.27
CA GLN A 481 -10.33 -3.06 -16.44
C GLN A 481 -11.85 -2.96 -16.23
N LEU A 482 -12.33 -3.33 -15.04
CA LEU A 482 -13.74 -3.18 -14.70
C LEU A 482 -14.13 -1.72 -14.51
N TRP A 483 -13.24 -0.90 -13.94
CA TRP A 483 -13.42 0.54 -13.78
C TRP A 483 -13.49 1.28 -15.11
N GLU A 484 -12.53 1.05 -16.01
CA GLU A 484 -12.51 1.67 -17.35
C GLU A 484 -13.70 1.21 -18.19
N ARG A 485 -14.09 -0.07 -18.10
CA ARG A 485 -15.32 -0.57 -18.74
C ARG A 485 -16.56 0.16 -18.22
N MET A 486 -16.64 0.42 -16.91
CA MET A 486 -17.70 1.23 -16.34
C MET A 486 -17.67 2.64 -16.93
N MET A 487 -16.52 3.32 -16.94
CA MET A 487 -16.39 4.69 -17.48
C MET A 487 -16.84 4.78 -18.95
N GLN A 488 -16.40 3.85 -19.79
CA GLN A 488 -16.86 3.75 -21.18
C GLN A 488 -18.39 3.59 -21.25
N THR A 489 -18.96 2.71 -20.43
CA THR A 489 -20.42 2.49 -20.38
C THR A 489 -21.16 3.77 -19.96
N LEU A 490 -20.66 4.50 -18.95
CA LEU A 490 -21.24 5.75 -18.48
C LEU A 490 -21.23 6.81 -19.58
N ASN A 491 -20.09 6.97 -20.26
CA ASN A 491 -19.90 7.97 -21.31
C ASN A 491 -20.71 7.65 -22.57
N GLU A 492 -20.69 6.40 -23.06
CA GLU A 492 -21.42 5.99 -24.26
C GLU A 492 -22.94 6.07 -24.11
N ASN A 493 -23.45 5.87 -22.89
CA ASN A 493 -24.89 5.93 -22.59
C ASN A 493 -25.34 7.29 -22.05
N GLU A 494 -24.45 8.28 -22.01
CA GLU A 494 -24.73 9.62 -21.47
C GLU A 494 -25.37 9.56 -20.07
N VAL A 495 -24.84 8.68 -19.21
CA VAL A 495 -25.42 8.42 -17.89
C VAL A 495 -25.43 9.71 -17.07
N PRO A 496 -26.58 10.15 -16.51
CA PRO A 496 -26.73 11.49 -15.96
C PRO A 496 -26.11 11.67 -14.56
N GLY A 497 -25.65 10.61 -13.92
CA GLY A 497 -24.94 10.68 -12.65
C GLY A 497 -24.48 9.31 -12.15
N LEU A 498 -23.50 9.29 -11.26
CA LEU A 498 -22.89 8.08 -10.70
C LEU A 498 -22.95 8.07 -9.18
N ILE A 499 -23.27 6.90 -8.61
CA ILE A 499 -23.18 6.62 -7.18
C ILE A 499 -22.12 5.54 -6.97
N ILE A 500 -21.10 5.87 -6.17
CA ILE A 500 -19.99 4.97 -5.82
C ILE A 500 -20.21 4.51 -4.37
N ASP A 501 -20.29 3.21 -4.13
CA ASP A 501 -20.51 2.63 -2.80
C ASP A 501 -19.27 1.89 -2.32
N MET A 502 -18.66 2.42 -1.26
CA MET A 502 -17.43 1.93 -0.64
C MET A 502 -17.61 1.56 0.82
N ARG A 503 -18.86 1.36 1.28
CA ARG A 503 -19.15 1.03 2.69
C ARG A 503 -18.44 -0.21 3.22
N GLN A 504 -18.00 -1.10 2.32
CA GLN A 504 -17.36 -2.39 2.63
C GLN A 504 -15.93 -2.51 2.09
N ASN A 505 -15.27 -1.38 1.82
CA ASN A 505 -13.93 -1.31 1.23
C ASN A 505 -12.86 -1.02 2.28
N GLY A 506 -12.04 -2.02 2.62
CA GLY A 506 -10.98 -1.87 3.62
C GLY A 506 -9.69 -1.18 3.14
N GLY A 507 -9.62 -0.74 1.89
CA GLY A 507 -8.43 -0.10 1.31
C GLY A 507 -7.54 -1.06 0.50
N GLY A 508 -6.23 -0.75 0.47
CA GLY A 508 -5.23 -1.40 -0.38
C GLY A 508 -4.21 -0.41 -0.94
N SER A 509 -3.98 -0.44 -2.24
CA SER A 509 -3.05 0.45 -2.94
C SER A 509 -3.54 1.89 -2.95
N GLY A 510 -2.84 2.78 -2.22
CA GLY A 510 -3.12 4.22 -2.20
C GLY A 510 -2.94 4.86 -3.58
N PHE A 511 -1.88 4.47 -4.29
CA PHE A 511 -1.67 4.92 -5.67
C PHE A 511 -2.84 4.56 -6.59
N LEU A 512 -3.36 3.32 -6.51
CA LEU A 512 -4.52 2.93 -7.29
C LEU A 512 -5.77 3.76 -6.93
N ALA A 513 -5.99 4.06 -5.64
CA ALA A 513 -7.07 4.94 -5.20
C ALA A 513 -6.98 6.33 -5.84
N ASP A 514 -5.82 6.99 -5.74
CA ASP A 514 -5.59 8.32 -6.32
C ASP A 514 -5.82 8.30 -7.84
N GLN A 515 -5.25 7.31 -8.54
CA GLN A 515 -5.38 7.22 -10.00
C GLN A 515 -6.79 6.82 -10.46
N MET A 516 -7.57 6.09 -9.65
CA MET A 516 -8.98 5.81 -9.93
C MET A 516 -9.87 7.04 -9.70
N ALA A 517 -9.52 7.92 -8.76
CA ALA A 517 -10.18 9.21 -8.56
C ALA A 517 -9.91 10.17 -9.73
N ALA A 518 -8.71 10.13 -10.33
CA ALA A 518 -8.31 10.96 -11.47
C ALA A 518 -9.27 10.90 -12.69
N TYR A 519 -10.06 9.82 -12.83
CA TYR A 519 -11.08 9.67 -13.88
C TYR A 519 -12.21 10.71 -13.81
N PHE A 520 -12.36 11.40 -12.69
CA PHE A 520 -13.41 12.40 -12.50
C PHE A 520 -12.90 13.84 -12.63
N PHE A 521 -11.62 14.04 -12.94
CA PHE A 521 -10.98 15.35 -13.07
C PHE A 521 -10.47 15.59 -14.49
N ASP A 522 -10.52 16.84 -14.92
CA ASP A 522 -10.03 17.26 -16.25
C ASP A 522 -8.61 17.82 -16.22
N GLU A 523 -8.10 18.19 -15.04
CA GLU A 523 -6.78 18.76 -14.82
C GLU A 523 -6.02 17.94 -13.76
N PRO A 524 -4.68 17.79 -13.90
CA PRO A 524 -3.87 17.18 -12.86
C PRO A 524 -4.02 17.95 -11.54
N LEU A 525 -4.01 17.23 -10.42
CA LEU A 525 -4.09 17.80 -9.08
C LEU A 525 -2.98 17.24 -8.21
N GLU A 526 -2.34 18.09 -7.42
CA GLU A 526 -1.43 17.69 -6.34
C GLU A 526 -2.25 17.34 -5.10
N LEU A 527 -1.98 16.18 -4.52
CA LEU A 527 -2.77 15.59 -3.43
C LEU A 527 -2.07 15.74 -2.08
N GLY A 528 -0.74 15.87 -2.10
CA GLY A 528 0.05 16.00 -0.89
C GLY A 528 1.37 15.25 -0.99
N LYS A 529 1.89 14.85 0.17
CA LYS A 529 3.16 14.14 0.30
C LYS A 529 3.07 13.11 1.41
N THR A 530 3.93 12.09 1.31
CA THR A 530 4.14 11.14 2.41
C THR A 530 5.57 11.25 2.92
N GLY A 531 5.72 11.50 4.23
CA GLY A 531 7.01 11.51 4.89
C GLY A 531 7.35 10.14 5.49
N TYR A 532 8.63 9.78 5.46
CA TYR A 532 9.18 8.54 6.03
C TYR A 532 10.33 8.87 6.99
N TYR A 533 10.56 8.03 7.99
CA TYR A 533 11.67 8.24 8.92
C TYR A 533 13.01 8.12 8.20
N ASP A 534 13.88 9.10 8.42
CA ASP A 534 15.25 9.11 7.92
C ASP A 534 16.22 8.95 9.09
N GLU A 535 16.95 7.83 9.11
CA GLU A 535 17.87 7.52 10.21
C GLU A 535 19.04 8.51 10.30
N SER A 536 19.50 9.04 9.16
CA SER A 536 20.62 9.99 9.12
C SER A 536 20.24 11.35 9.72
N LEU A 537 18.96 11.73 9.61
CA LEU A 537 18.42 12.96 10.16
C LEU A 537 17.82 12.79 11.56
N GLY A 538 17.38 11.58 11.89
CA GLY A 538 16.67 11.29 13.15
C GLY A 538 15.24 11.84 13.19
N GLU A 539 14.64 12.10 12.02
CA GLU A 539 13.29 12.67 11.88
C GLU A 539 12.59 12.19 10.60
N PHE A 540 11.28 12.47 10.48
CA PHE A 540 10.53 12.20 9.26
C PHE A 540 10.91 13.20 8.16
N TYR A 541 11.39 12.68 7.04
CA TYR A 541 11.75 13.46 5.86
C TYR A 541 10.59 13.50 4.86
N PHE A 542 10.28 14.70 4.37
CA PHE A 542 9.33 14.95 3.29
C PHE A 542 10.11 15.49 2.10
N ASP A 543 10.14 14.72 1.01
CA ASP A 543 10.89 15.14 -0.17
C ASP A 543 10.24 16.40 -0.79
N PRO A 544 10.97 17.52 -0.92
CA PRO A 544 10.44 18.72 -1.55
C PRO A 544 10.10 18.52 -3.04
N ASP A 545 10.75 17.59 -3.72
CA ASP A 545 10.65 17.40 -5.17
C ASP A 545 9.58 16.36 -5.56
N ARG A 546 9.21 15.47 -4.63
CA ARG A 546 8.16 14.47 -4.81
C ARG A 546 6.83 14.91 -4.21
N THR A 547 5.77 14.86 -5.03
CA THR A 547 4.39 15.20 -4.62
C THR A 547 3.42 14.24 -5.29
N ASP A 548 2.55 13.62 -4.49
CA ASP A 548 1.49 12.73 -4.95
C ASP A 548 0.51 13.53 -5.81
N ARG A 549 0.12 12.96 -6.96
CA ARG A 549 -0.69 13.68 -7.96
C ARG A 549 -1.53 12.76 -8.84
N TYR A 550 -2.52 13.35 -9.49
CA TYR A 550 -3.24 12.70 -10.59
C TYR A 550 -2.43 12.65 -11.86
N TYR A 551 -2.34 11.44 -12.41
CA TYR A 551 -1.97 11.18 -13.79
C TYR A 551 -3.26 10.84 -14.55
N LEU A 552 -3.74 11.80 -15.32
CA LEU A 552 -5.07 11.72 -15.91
C LEU A 552 -5.17 10.58 -16.95
N PRO A 553 -6.27 9.81 -16.96
CA PRO A 553 -6.54 8.87 -18.04
C PRO A 553 -6.82 9.61 -19.35
N ASP A 554 -6.92 8.86 -20.45
CA ASP A 554 -7.42 9.37 -21.72
C ASP A 554 -8.76 10.13 -21.54
N GLU A 555 -8.94 11.24 -22.25
CA GLU A 555 -10.13 12.09 -22.15
C GLU A 555 -11.43 11.30 -22.37
N SER A 556 -11.42 10.26 -23.21
CA SER A 556 -12.59 9.42 -23.47
C SER A 556 -13.04 8.57 -22.28
N LEU A 557 -12.18 8.38 -21.28
CA LEU A 557 -12.45 7.64 -20.06
C LEU A 557 -12.86 8.55 -18.90
N ARG A 558 -12.83 9.88 -19.06
CA ARG A 558 -13.18 10.81 -17.99
C ARG A 558 -14.68 11.00 -17.87
N TYR A 559 -15.19 11.07 -16.64
CA TYR A 559 -16.62 11.22 -16.37
C TYR A 559 -16.92 12.55 -15.66
N ALA A 560 -17.57 13.47 -16.38
CA ALA A 560 -17.89 14.81 -15.89
C ALA A 560 -19.23 14.92 -15.14
N GLY A 561 -20.10 13.91 -15.24
CA GLY A 561 -21.43 13.92 -14.61
C GLY A 561 -21.37 13.99 -13.07
N PRO A 562 -22.45 14.38 -12.39
CA PRO A 562 -22.50 14.45 -10.93
C PRO A 562 -22.19 13.09 -10.27
N VAL A 563 -21.44 13.12 -9.18
CA VAL A 563 -21.01 11.93 -8.43
C VAL A 563 -21.39 12.08 -6.96
N ALA A 564 -21.91 11.00 -6.37
CA ALA A 564 -22.01 10.84 -4.92
C ALA A 564 -21.25 9.59 -4.49
N VAL A 565 -20.54 9.67 -3.36
CA VAL A 565 -19.76 8.57 -2.79
C VAL A 565 -20.38 8.18 -1.45
N ILE A 566 -20.82 6.93 -1.33
CA ILE A 566 -21.34 6.35 -0.09
C ILE A 566 -20.20 5.68 0.66
N THR A 567 -19.96 6.10 1.90
CA THR A 567 -18.90 5.55 2.75
C THR A 567 -19.44 5.11 4.11
N GLY A 568 -18.55 4.56 4.93
CA GLY A 568 -18.87 4.21 6.31
C GLY A 568 -17.63 3.78 7.09
N PRO A 569 -17.81 3.30 8.34
CA PRO A 569 -16.72 2.99 9.26
C PRO A 569 -15.75 1.87 8.84
N ASN A 570 -16.03 1.16 7.74
CA ASN A 570 -15.14 0.14 7.17
C ASN A 570 -14.40 0.65 5.93
N CYS A 571 -14.69 1.86 5.46
CA CYS A 571 -13.84 2.57 4.52
C CYS A 571 -12.54 2.94 5.24
N ALA A 572 -11.44 2.28 4.90
CA ALA A 572 -10.15 2.41 5.56
C ALA A 572 -9.01 2.57 4.55
N SER A 573 -7.90 3.19 4.96
CA SER A 573 -6.67 3.28 4.16
C SER A 573 -6.92 3.89 2.76
N ALA A 574 -6.54 3.23 1.67
CA ALA A 574 -6.80 3.69 0.29
C ALA A 574 -8.27 4.11 0.00
N CYS A 575 -9.26 3.51 0.68
CA CYS A 575 -10.66 3.98 0.56
C CYS A 575 -10.84 5.41 1.07
N GLU A 576 -10.13 5.77 2.14
CA GLU A 576 -10.16 7.10 2.73
C GLU A 576 -9.44 8.11 1.86
N PHE A 577 -8.31 7.73 1.25
CA PHE A 577 -7.62 8.56 0.24
C PHE A 577 -8.53 8.83 -0.96
N PHE A 578 -9.13 7.81 -1.58
CA PHE A 578 -10.11 8.00 -2.65
C PHE A 578 -11.28 8.93 -2.21
N THR A 579 -11.77 8.76 -0.98
CA THR A 579 -12.87 9.59 -0.45
C THR A 579 -12.44 11.05 -0.26
N HIS A 580 -11.24 11.28 0.28
CA HIS A 580 -10.65 12.60 0.45
C HIS A 580 -10.48 13.29 -0.92
N ASP A 581 -9.87 12.59 -1.85
CA ASP A 581 -9.64 12.99 -3.23
C ASP A 581 -10.92 13.41 -3.95
N MET A 582 -11.97 12.58 -3.86
CA MET A 582 -13.27 12.90 -4.44
C MET A 582 -13.97 14.08 -3.77
N SER A 583 -13.57 14.48 -2.56
CA SER A 583 -14.08 15.69 -1.90
C SER A 583 -13.38 16.96 -2.38
N LEU A 584 -12.18 16.85 -2.97
CA LEU A 584 -11.42 17.99 -3.46
C LEU A 584 -12.18 18.70 -4.58
N GLN A 585 -12.08 20.04 -4.59
CA GLN A 585 -12.79 20.92 -5.52
C GLN A 585 -14.33 20.72 -5.57
N GLY A 586 -14.91 20.05 -4.56
CA GLY A 586 -16.33 19.69 -4.55
C GLY A 586 -16.70 18.69 -5.65
N ARG A 587 -15.78 17.78 -6.01
CA ARG A 587 -15.98 16.84 -7.13
C ARG A 587 -17.13 15.85 -6.88
N ALA A 588 -17.29 15.38 -5.65
CA ALA A 588 -18.39 14.55 -5.22
C ALA A 588 -18.85 14.89 -3.81
N ASP A 589 -20.12 14.60 -3.54
CA ASP A 589 -20.66 14.59 -2.20
C ASP A 589 -20.44 13.25 -1.52
N ILE A 590 -19.96 13.29 -0.28
CA ILE A 590 -19.70 12.11 0.55
C ILE A 590 -20.90 11.88 1.47
N VAL A 591 -21.64 10.79 1.24
CA VAL A 591 -22.88 10.45 1.94
C VAL A 591 -22.63 9.33 2.94
N ALA A 592 -22.81 9.60 4.24
CA ALA A 592 -22.64 8.58 5.28
C ALA A 592 -23.37 8.89 6.59
N HIS A 593 -23.47 7.89 7.46
CA HIS A 593 -23.88 8.06 8.86
C HIS A 593 -22.74 8.59 9.76
N TYR A 594 -21.54 8.09 9.52
CA TYR A 594 -20.32 8.34 10.31
C TYR A 594 -19.16 8.68 9.36
N PRO A 595 -18.08 9.30 9.87
CA PRO A 595 -16.82 9.35 9.15
C PRO A 595 -16.28 7.95 8.78
N THR A 596 -15.25 7.94 7.95
CA THR A 596 -14.46 6.73 7.64
C THR A 596 -13.56 6.33 8.80
N ALA A 597 -12.78 5.25 8.66
CA ALA A 597 -12.17 4.57 9.79
C ALA A 597 -11.07 5.38 10.53
N GLY A 598 -10.37 6.27 9.84
CA GLY A 598 -9.29 7.10 10.36
C GLY A 598 -7.93 6.44 10.32
N LEU A 599 -7.68 5.61 9.30
CA LEU A 599 -6.48 4.79 9.10
C LEU A 599 -5.67 5.42 7.97
N GLY A 600 -4.76 6.33 8.31
CA GLY A 600 -4.05 7.17 7.32
C GLY A 600 -2.61 6.76 7.03
N GLY A 601 -1.95 5.95 7.86
CA GLY A 601 -0.53 5.64 7.67
C GLY A 601 -0.20 4.74 6.48
N ALA A 602 0.99 4.89 5.89
CA ALA A 602 1.56 3.86 5.01
C ALA A 602 2.05 2.68 5.84
N GLN A 603 1.89 1.46 5.35
CA GLN A 603 2.03 0.24 6.13
C GLN A 603 3.31 -0.52 5.80
N ASN A 604 3.92 -1.12 6.81
CA ASN A 604 4.99 -2.10 6.65
C ASN A 604 4.76 -3.30 7.57
N PHE A 605 5.38 -4.43 7.23
CA PHE A 605 5.38 -5.63 8.05
C PHE A 605 6.72 -5.81 8.74
N PHE A 606 6.70 -6.47 9.90
CA PHE A 606 7.89 -6.99 10.58
C PHE A 606 7.57 -8.33 11.22
N GLN A 607 8.58 -9.16 11.41
CA GLN A 607 8.43 -10.52 11.91
C GLN A 607 8.93 -10.64 13.34
N MET A 608 8.12 -11.26 14.19
CA MET A 608 8.43 -11.54 15.59
C MET A 608 8.59 -13.06 15.81
N PRO A 609 9.12 -13.50 16.97
CA PRO A 609 9.18 -14.92 17.33
C PRO A 609 7.83 -15.64 17.17
N ASP A 610 7.90 -16.96 16.99
CA ASP A 610 6.76 -17.83 16.66
C ASP A 610 6.06 -17.52 15.32
N PHE A 611 6.77 -16.89 14.38
CA PHE A 611 6.27 -16.49 13.06
C PHE A 611 5.10 -15.50 13.12
N GLU A 612 5.03 -14.71 14.19
CA GLU A 612 4.03 -13.66 14.31
C GLU A 612 4.42 -12.50 13.40
N MET A 613 3.65 -12.31 12.32
CA MET A 613 3.78 -11.18 11.41
C MET A 613 2.93 -10.03 11.93
N LEU A 614 3.57 -8.88 12.17
CA LEU A 614 2.93 -7.69 12.67
C LEU A 614 3.00 -6.56 11.66
N GLN A 615 2.11 -5.60 11.80
CA GLN A 615 2.00 -4.45 10.91
C GLN A 615 2.21 -3.14 11.69
N ILE A 616 2.91 -2.20 11.08
CA ILE A 616 3.23 -0.88 11.63
C ILE A 616 2.99 0.21 10.58
N SER A 617 2.47 1.36 11.03
CA SER A 617 2.33 2.58 10.23
C SER A 617 3.68 3.32 10.18
N ILE A 618 4.37 3.30 9.02
CA ILE A 618 5.70 3.93 8.82
C ILE A 618 5.68 5.22 7.98
N GLY A 619 4.60 5.46 7.23
CA GLY A 619 4.47 6.66 6.41
C GLY A 619 3.47 7.65 7.00
N ARG A 620 3.81 8.94 6.93
CA ARG A 620 3.00 10.07 7.41
C ARG A 620 2.50 10.90 6.22
N PRO A 621 1.29 10.62 5.70
CA PRO A 621 0.72 11.43 4.63
C PRO A 621 0.20 12.76 5.16
N VAL A 622 0.44 13.80 4.37
CA VAL A 622 0.01 15.17 4.62
C VAL A 622 -0.56 15.78 3.34
N ASP A 623 -1.50 16.71 3.46
CA ASP A 623 -1.94 17.53 2.33
C ASP A 623 -0.82 18.46 1.84
N VAL A 624 -1.13 19.22 0.77
CA VAL A 624 -0.24 20.23 0.19
C VAL A 624 0.19 21.34 1.17
N ASP A 625 -0.57 21.54 2.26
CA ASP A 625 -0.29 22.52 3.32
C ASP A 625 0.48 21.89 4.51
N GLY A 626 0.75 20.58 4.47
CA GLY A 626 1.48 19.85 5.50
C GLY A 626 0.62 19.32 6.67
N ASN A 627 -0.70 19.33 6.55
CA ASN A 627 -1.60 18.81 7.59
C ASN A 627 -1.86 17.31 7.42
N ILE A 628 -1.93 16.57 8.53
CA ILE A 628 -2.40 15.18 8.52
C ILE A 628 -3.91 15.16 8.25
N ILE A 629 -4.33 14.41 7.23
CA ILE A 629 -5.69 14.47 6.65
C ILE A 629 -6.66 13.37 7.11
N ILE A 630 -6.17 12.20 7.53
CA ILE A 630 -7.02 11.00 7.77
C ILE A 630 -6.87 10.43 9.18
N GLU A 631 -5.63 10.20 9.63
CA GLU A 631 -5.35 9.45 10.86
C GLU A 631 -6.09 10.00 12.09
N ASN A 632 -6.65 9.15 12.96
CA ASN A 632 -7.52 9.43 14.14
C ASN A 632 -9.01 9.67 13.88
N VAL A 633 -9.40 10.38 12.82
CA VAL A 633 -10.81 10.83 12.65
C VAL A 633 -11.47 10.25 11.41
N GLY A 634 -10.70 10.04 10.35
CA GLY A 634 -11.21 9.68 9.02
C GLY A 634 -11.78 10.88 8.27
N VAL A 635 -12.25 10.61 7.05
CA VAL A 635 -12.92 11.58 6.19
C VAL A 635 -14.39 11.72 6.63
N PRO A 636 -14.82 12.92 7.06
CA PRO A 636 -16.21 13.16 7.44
C PRO A 636 -17.13 13.22 6.20
N PRO A 637 -18.41 12.83 6.32
CA PRO A 637 -19.36 13.02 5.22
C PRO A 637 -19.65 14.50 4.99
N THR A 638 -19.79 14.90 3.72
CA THR A 638 -20.33 16.21 3.32
C THR A 638 -21.85 16.24 3.46
N ILE A 639 -22.51 15.08 3.30
CA ILE A 639 -23.94 14.88 3.55
C ILE A 639 -24.12 13.82 4.63
N ARG A 640 -24.50 14.26 5.83
CA ARG A 640 -24.69 13.36 6.98
C ARG A 640 -26.14 12.88 7.06
N VAL A 641 -26.32 11.57 7.08
CA VAL A 641 -27.61 10.93 7.39
C VAL A 641 -27.63 10.55 8.87
N PRO A 642 -28.52 11.11 9.72
CA PRO A 642 -28.52 10.80 11.15
C PRO A 642 -28.91 9.34 11.40
N VAL A 643 -28.46 8.75 12.53
CA VAL A 643 -28.89 7.41 12.95
C VAL A 643 -30.07 7.55 13.89
N THR A 644 -31.27 7.44 13.35
CA THR A 644 -32.57 7.46 14.05
C THR A 644 -33.27 6.12 13.92
N GLU A 645 -34.30 5.87 14.73
CA GLU A 645 -35.19 4.70 14.55
C GLU A 645 -35.75 4.62 13.13
N GLU A 646 -36.15 5.76 12.54
CA GLU A 646 -36.64 5.83 11.15
C GLU A 646 -35.59 5.30 10.17
N THR A 647 -34.35 5.79 10.25
CA THR A 647 -33.28 5.35 9.33
C THR A 647 -32.81 3.93 9.58
N LEU A 648 -32.86 3.47 10.83
CA LEU A 648 -32.36 2.15 11.22
C LEU A 648 -33.32 1.03 10.83
N PHE A 649 -34.63 1.32 10.81
CA PHE A 649 -35.68 0.36 10.48
C PHE A 649 -36.32 0.60 9.11
N ALA A 650 -35.74 1.48 8.29
CA ALA A 650 -36.18 1.68 6.92
C ALA A 650 -36.07 0.38 6.11
N GLU A 651 -37.06 0.11 5.25
CA GLU A 651 -37.02 -1.04 4.32
C GLU A 651 -36.07 -0.80 3.14
N SER A 652 -35.79 0.47 2.82
CA SER A 652 -34.88 0.89 1.75
C SER A 652 -33.48 1.20 2.27
N ASP A 653 -32.51 1.27 1.36
CA ASP A 653 -31.15 1.72 1.69
C ASP A 653 -31.11 3.25 1.77
N VAL A 654 -31.23 3.77 2.99
CA VAL A 654 -31.33 5.22 3.25
C VAL A 654 -30.14 6.02 2.73
N LEU A 655 -28.95 5.42 2.69
CA LEU A 655 -27.75 6.10 2.16
C LEU A 655 -27.80 6.14 0.63
N LEU A 656 -28.26 5.06 -0.01
CA LEU A 656 -28.47 5.04 -1.47
C LEU A 656 -29.57 6.02 -1.90
N ASP A 657 -30.71 6.02 -1.20
CA ASP A 657 -31.80 6.95 -1.48
C ASP A 657 -31.36 8.42 -1.32
N THR A 658 -30.52 8.70 -0.31
CA THR A 658 -29.93 10.03 -0.11
C THR A 658 -28.94 10.37 -1.23
N ALA A 659 -28.07 9.44 -1.64
CA ALA A 659 -27.14 9.64 -2.75
C ALA A 659 -27.86 9.89 -4.09
N ILE A 660 -28.98 9.21 -4.32
CA ILE A 660 -29.86 9.49 -5.48
C ILE A 660 -30.39 10.92 -5.39
N ALA A 661 -30.86 11.38 -4.23
CA ALA A 661 -31.35 12.74 -4.05
C ALA A 661 -30.26 13.79 -4.33
N VAL A 662 -29.04 13.57 -3.83
CA VAL A 662 -27.86 14.40 -4.08
C VAL A 662 -27.58 14.52 -5.58
N VAL A 663 -27.40 13.40 -6.28
CA VAL A 663 -27.05 13.38 -7.71
C VAL A 663 -28.15 13.97 -8.59
N THR A 664 -29.41 13.89 -8.17
CA THR A 664 -30.56 14.43 -8.92
C THR A 664 -30.95 15.86 -8.51
N GLY A 665 -30.33 16.41 -7.47
CA GLY A 665 -30.69 17.72 -6.90
C GLY A 665 -32.07 17.76 -6.25
N ALA A 666 -32.58 16.62 -5.78
CA ALA A 666 -33.83 16.52 -5.03
C ALA A 666 -33.63 16.87 -3.55
N ASP A 667 -34.74 17.10 -2.84
CA ASP A 667 -34.70 17.35 -1.39
C ASP A 667 -34.10 16.14 -0.65
N LEU A 668 -33.17 16.41 0.27
CA LEU A 668 -32.50 15.37 1.06
C LEU A 668 -33.50 14.66 1.99
N PRO A 669 -33.66 13.33 1.90
CA PRO A 669 -34.60 12.58 2.73
C PRO A 669 -34.03 12.28 4.13
N TYR A 670 -34.87 11.69 5.00
CA TYR A 670 -34.47 11.13 6.30
C TYR A 670 -33.76 12.09 7.27
N GLY A 671 -33.99 13.40 7.12
CA GLY A 671 -33.32 14.42 7.92
C GLY A 671 -31.83 14.54 7.63
N ALA A 672 -31.38 14.08 6.46
CA ALA A 672 -30.00 14.27 6.02
C ALA A 672 -29.71 15.77 5.82
N VAL A 673 -28.49 16.17 6.19
CA VAL A 673 -28.06 17.57 6.20
C VAL A 673 -26.67 17.72 5.61
N GLU A 674 -26.45 18.85 4.93
CA GLU A 674 -25.10 19.31 4.58
C GLU A 674 -24.28 19.55 5.85
N ASN A 675 -23.12 18.92 5.92
CA ASN A 675 -22.17 19.08 6.99
C ASN A 675 -21.15 20.14 6.57
N THR A 676 -21.44 21.42 6.86
CA THR A 676 -20.55 22.55 6.54
C THR A 676 -19.38 22.69 7.52
N GLY A 677 -19.08 21.65 8.31
CA GLY A 677 -17.93 21.62 9.21
C GLY A 677 -16.63 21.67 8.40
N SER A 678 -15.80 22.68 8.69
CA SER A 678 -14.52 22.96 8.03
C SER A 678 -13.71 21.69 7.73
N ALA A 679 -13.28 21.61 6.47
CA ALA A 679 -12.25 20.74 5.90
C ALA A 679 -11.32 20.10 6.94
N LEU A 680 -11.21 18.77 6.88
CA LEU A 680 -9.99 17.93 6.74
C LEU A 680 -8.71 18.22 7.55
N SER A 681 -8.56 19.38 8.19
CA SER A 681 -7.41 19.72 9.02
C SER A 681 -7.71 19.36 10.47
N GLN A 682 -7.07 18.30 10.96
CA GLN A 682 -6.80 18.20 12.39
C GLN A 682 -5.93 19.39 12.81
N PRO A 683 -6.05 19.89 14.05
CA PRO A 683 -5.11 20.89 14.54
C PRO A 683 -3.69 20.37 14.36
N ALA A 684 -2.85 21.13 13.66
CA ALA A 684 -1.44 20.83 13.48
C ALA A 684 -0.81 20.46 14.83
N ALA A 685 -0.05 19.36 14.87
CA ALA A 685 0.71 18.97 16.05
C ALA A 685 1.54 20.18 16.50
N ALA A 686 1.42 20.54 17.77
CA ALA A 686 2.23 21.62 18.33
C ALA A 686 3.71 21.26 18.13
N PRO A 687 4.56 22.19 17.65
CA PRO A 687 5.98 21.91 17.50
C PRO A 687 6.55 21.48 18.85
N ALA A 688 7.35 20.42 18.84
CA ALA A 688 8.02 19.89 20.02
C ALA A 688 8.67 21.05 20.78
N ALA A 689 8.30 21.19 22.06
CA ALA A 689 8.94 22.14 22.96
C ALA A 689 10.41 21.76 23.08
N THR A 690 11.26 22.47 22.36
CA THR A 690 12.71 22.38 22.49
C THR A 690 13.08 22.66 23.94
N ALA A 691 13.76 21.70 24.56
CA ALA A 691 14.36 21.85 25.87
C ALA A 691 15.24 23.10 25.87
N THR A 692 15.02 23.95 26.87
CA THR A 692 15.73 25.19 27.14
C THR A 692 17.24 25.01 27.15
N GLU A 693 17.94 25.61 26.17
CA GLU A 693 19.31 26.06 26.34
C GLU A 693 19.34 27.59 26.56
N THR A 694 20.15 28.00 27.52
CA THR A 694 20.32 29.38 28.01
C THR A 694 21.40 30.09 27.16
N PRO A 695 21.33 31.43 26.94
CA PRO A 695 21.82 32.05 25.72
C PRO A 695 23.29 32.48 25.77
N ALA A 696 23.92 32.55 24.60
CA ALA A 696 25.18 33.26 24.38
C ALA A 696 25.09 34.17 23.14
N GLU A 697 24.97 35.47 23.45
CA GLU A 697 25.49 36.68 22.78
C GLU A 697 25.48 36.88 21.25
N GLU A 698 24.86 38.00 20.90
CA GLU A 698 24.83 38.74 19.62
C GLU A 698 26.18 38.95 18.95
N ALA A 699 26.17 38.92 17.61
CA ALA A 699 26.85 39.93 16.81
C ALA A 699 26.06 40.22 15.51
N ALA A 700 25.61 41.46 15.39
CA ALA A 700 24.87 42.04 14.29
C ALA A 700 25.67 42.16 12.97
N ALA A 701 24.98 42.16 11.82
CA ALA A 701 24.85 43.36 10.98
C ALA A 701 24.19 43.13 9.60
N THR A 702 23.20 44.00 9.33
CA THR A 702 22.91 44.72 8.07
C THR A 702 22.16 44.04 6.91
N GLU A 703 20.89 44.45 6.82
CA GLU A 703 20.08 44.56 5.59
C GLU A 703 20.62 45.62 4.62
N THR A 704 20.44 45.42 3.31
CA THR A 704 20.03 46.50 2.38
C THR A 704 19.32 45.90 1.14
N PRO A 705 18.28 46.54 0.54
CA PRO A 705 17.36 45.95 -0.43
C PRO A 705 17.48 46.50 -1.86
N VAL A 706 16.93 45.79 -2.87
CA VAL A 706 16.56 46.29 -4.23
C VAL A 706 15.47 45.33 -4.79
N ALA A 707 14.18 45.65 -4.93
CA ALA A 707 13.45 46.57 -5.84
C ALA A 707 13.35 46.13 -7.33
N THR A 708 12.22 45.47 -7.64
CA THR A 708 11.24 45.69 -8.75
C THR A 708 11.65 46.19 -10.15
N GLU A 709 11.17 45.48 -11.18
CA GLU A 709 10.51 45.98 -12.43
C GLU A 709 9.91 44.76 -13.18
N GLU A 710 8.60 44.48 -13.16
CA GLU A 710 7.50 44.97 -14.02
C GLU A 710 7.76 44.94 -15.55
N ALA A 711 7.06 44.05 -16.28
CA ALA A 711 6.18 44.38 -17.42
C ALA A 711 5.81 43.16 -18.30
N ALA A 712 4.53 42.81 -18.31
CA ALA A 712 3.83 42.22 -19.46
C ALA A 712 3.49 43.36 -20.48
N PRO A 713 3.01 43.14 -21.73
CA PRO A 713 1.71 42.49 -21.97
C PRO A 713 1.49 41.71 -23.29
N ALA A 714 0.50 40.83 -23.23
CA ALA A 714 -0.60 40.47 -24.15
C ALA A 714 -0.55 40.77 -25.67
N ALA A 715 -1.04 39.81 -26.47
CA ALA A 715 -2.06 39.95 -27.55
C ALA A 715 -2.22 38.61 -28.33
N THR A 716 -3.31 37.84 -28.13
CA THR A 716 -4.54 37.71 -28.97
C THR A 716 -4.47 36.91 -30.28
N ALA A 717 -5.48 36.02 -30.38
CA ALA A 717 -5.98 35.16 -31.46
C ALA A 717 -5.87 35.64 -32.92
N THR A 718 -5.83 34.69 -33.88
CA THR A 718 -7.00 34.31 -34.73
C THR A 718 -6.63 33.36 -35.88
N GLU A 719 -7.60 32.48 -36.18
CA GLU A 719 -8.06 32.01 -37.50
C GLU A 719 -7.33 30.89 -38.28
N THR A 720 -8.18 29.88 -38.57
CA THR A 720 -8.12 28.78 -39.54
C THR A 720 -7.98 29.28 -40.98
N PRO A 721 -7.64 28.39 -41.94
CA PRO A 721 -8.64 28.08 -42.95
C PRO A 721 -8.75 26.60 -43.37
N VAL A 722 -9.91 26.31 -43.96
CA VAL A 722 -10.44 25.06 -44.51
C VAL A 722 -10.11 24.90 -46.00
N ALA A 723 -9.94 23.66 -46.48
CA ALA A 723 -10.43 23.11 -47.77
C ALA A 723 -10.12 21.59 -47.82
N THR A 724 -11.06 20.62 -47.79
CA THR A 724 -12.05 20.11 -48.78
C THR A 724 -11.51 19.59 -50.12
N GLU A 725 -11.60 18.26 -50.35
CA GLU A 725 -12.37 17.54 -51.41
C GLU A 725 -12.10 16.01 -51.32
N GLU A 726 -13.12 15.17 -51.08
CA GLU A 726 -13.82 14.26 -52.04
C GLU A 726 -12.95 13.18 -52.71
N ALA A 727 -13.41 11.99 -53.14
CA ALA A 727 -14.47 11.02 -52.83
C ALA A 727 -14.39 9.96 -53.96
N ALA A 728 -14.47 8.65 -53.65
CA ALA A 728 -14.98 7.53 -54.49
C ALA A 728 -14.51 6.20 -53.86
N ALA A 729 -15.33 5.32 -53.29
CA ALA A 729 -16.52 4.57 -53.75
C ALA A 729 -16.21 3.29 -54.55
N THR A 730 -16.98 2.23 -54.21
CA THR A 730 -17.15 0.89 -54.82
C THR A 730 -16.20 -0.21 -54.31
N GLU A 731 -16.59 -1.46 -54.04
CA GLU A 731 -17.87 -2.16 -53.97
C GLU A 731 -17.64 -3.51 -53.25
N THR A 732 -18.69 -3.99 -52.58
CA THR A 732 -18.81 -5.33 -51.95
C THR A 732 -18.90 -6.45 -53.00
N PRO A 733 -18.62 -7.72 -52.64
CA PRO A 733 -19.74 -8.67 -52.70
C PRO A 733 -19.83 -9.63 -51.50
N ALA A 734 -21.07 -10.03 -51.25
CA ALA A 734 -21.54 -10.93 -50.21
C ALA A 734 -21.52 -12.42 -50.64
N ALA A 735 -21.48 -13.33 -49.67
CA ALA A 735 -22.32 -14.54 -49.55
C ALA A 735 -22.04 -15.20 -48.18
N THR A 736 -22.97 -15.20 -47.20
CA THR A 736 -23.99 -16.23 -46.88
C THR A 736 -23.45 -17.65 -46.65
N GLU A 737 -23.53 -18.15 -45.40
CA GLU A 737 -24.25 -19.41 -45.08
C GLU A 737 -24.61 -19.48 -43.58
N GLU A 738 -25.74 -20.15 -43.33
CA GLU A 738 -26.63 -20.16 -42.18
C GLU A 738 -26.48 -21.49 -41.42
N ALA A 739 -26.56 -21.50 -40.09
CA ALA A 739 -26.81 -22.72 -39.31
C ALA A 739 -27.72 -22.44 -38.11
N ALA A 740 -28.84 -23.17 -38.09
CA ALA A 740 -29.97 -23.10 -37.15
C ALA A 740 -29.72 -23.90 -35.83
N PRO A 741 -30.59 -23.78 -34.81
CA PRO A 741 -30.25 -24.00 -33.40
C PRO A 741 -30.51 -25.44 -32.92
N ALA A 742 -29.75 -25.87 -31.90
CA ALA A 742 -29.96 -27.14 -31.20
C ALA A 742 -30.67 -26.92 -29.85
N ALA A 743 -31.54 -27.88 -29.53
CA ALA A 743 -32.62 -27.81 -28.56
C ALA A 743 -32.21 -28.02 -27.09
N THR A 744 -33.06 -27.45 -26.23
CA THR A 744 -33.21 -27.69 -24.78
C THR A 744 -33.34 -29.17 -24.42
N ALA A 745 -32.55 -29.63 -23.45
CA ALA A 745 -32.73 -30.90 -22.76
C ALA A 745 -33.16 -30.65 -21.31
N THR A 746 -34.23 -31.34 -20.91
CA THR A 746 -34.89 -31.32 -19.61
C THR A 746 -34.13 -32.21 -18.62
N GLU A 747 -33.87 -31.70 -17.42
CA GLU A 747 -33.20 -32.43 -16.34
C GLU A 747 -34.21 -33.28 -15.54
N ALA A 748 -33.90 -34.55 -15.35
CA ALA A 748 -34.61 -35.52 -14.53
C ALA A 748 -33.84 -35.74 -13.20
N PRO A 749 -34.48 -36.21 -12.12
CA PRO A 749 -34.01 -36.00 -10.75
C PRO A 749 -32.79 -36.87 -10.39
N ALA A 750 -31.90 -36.28 -9.59
CA ALA A 750 -30.70 -36.90 -9.07
C ALA A 750 -31.03 -38.09 -8.13
N GLU A 751 -30.33 -39.20 -8.37
CA GLU A 751 -30.34 -40.42 -7.57
C GLU A 751 -29.40 -40.24 -6.35
N GLU A 752 -29.85 -40.62 -5.15
CA GLU A 752 -29.10 -40.54 -3.88
C GLU A 752 -27.75 -41.26 -3.96
N ALA A 753 -26.68 -40.58 -3.55
CA ALA A 753 -25.37 -41.19 -3.35
C ALA A 753 -25.40 -42.15 -2.13
N PRO A 754 -24.68 -43.29 -2.18
CA PRO A 754 -24.60 -44.22 -1.06
C PRO A 754 -23.78 -43.64 0.11
N PRO A 755 -24.01 -44.12 1.35
CA PRO A 755 -23.35 -43.55 2.52
C PRO A 755 -21.85 -43.81 2.52
N GLU A 756 -21.10 -42.81 2.97
CA GLU A 756 -19.66 -42.78 3.12
C GLU A 756 -19.17 -43.85 4.12
N PRO A 757 -18.08 -44.59 3.83
CA PRO A 757 -17.54 -45.57 4.76
C PRO A 757 -16.85 -44.86 5.95
N ALA A 758 -17.10 -45.37 7.16
CA ALA A 758 -16.48 -44.89 8.39
C ALA A 758 -14.94 -45.00 8.33
N ALA A 759 -14.26 -43.93 8.76
CA ALA A 759 -12.80 -43.86 8.86
C ALA A 759 -12.24 -44.90 9.83
N GLU A 760 -11.21 -45.64 9.40
CA GLU A 760 -10.43 -46.53 10.27
C GLU A 760 -9.51 -45.71 11.17
N ALA A 761 -9.48 -46.02 12.47
CA ALA A 761 -8.52 -45.45 13.41
C ALA A 761 -7.10 -45.95 13.09
N VAL A 762 -6.24 -45.07 12.60
CA VAL A 762 -4.83 -45.37 12.34
C VAL A 762 -4.05 -45.13 13.62
N SER A 763 -3.73 -46.16 14.40
CA SER A 763 -2.79 -46.03 15.52
C SER A 763 -1.36 -46.14 15.00
N GLY A 764 -0.60 -45.04 15.05
CA GLY A 764 0.84 -45.02 14.76
C GLY A 764 1.49 -43.79 15.36
N ALA A 765 2.78 -43.85 15.65
CA ALA A 765 3.55 -42.69 16.11
C ALA A 765 4.24 -42.01 14.92
N VAL A 766 4.22 -40.69 14.87
CA VAL A 766 4.90 -39.90 13.84
C VAL A 766 6.12 -39.25 14.47
N THR A 767 7.31 -39.65 14.06
CA THR A 767 8.56 -38.98 14.45
C THR A 767 8.93 -37.96 13.39
N ILE A 768 9.19 -36.73 13.78
CA ILE A 768 9.64 -35.68 12.86
C ILE A 768 11.08 -35.94 12.43
N VAL A 769 11.33 -35.98 11.13
CA VAL A 769 12.65 -36.23 10.53
C VAL A 769 12.92 -35.14 9.50
N SER A 770 13.52 -34.04 9.96
CA SER A 770 13.77 -32.84 9.16
C SER A 770 15.10 -32.20 9.55
N SER A 771 15.76 -31.52 8.60
CA SER A 771 16.96 -30.72 8.86
C SER A 771 16.66 -29.36 9.52
N GLY A 772 15.38 -29.00 9.66
CA GLY A 772 14.89 -27.77 10.30
C GLY A 772 13.50 -27.96 10.93
N ARG A 773 12.91 -26.88 11.46
CA ARG A 773 11.55 -26.88 12.01
C ARG A 773 10.53 -27.24 10.92
N VAL A 774 9.48 -27.99 11.30
CA VAL A 774 8.42 -28.43 10.38
C VAL A 774 7.14 -27.67 10.70
N LEU A 775 6.57 -27.00 9.71
CA LEU A 775 5.31 -26.27 9.84
C LEU A 775 4.13 -27.24 9.97
N VAL A 776 3.27 -26.98 10.95
CA VAL A 776 1.99 -27.66 11.14
C VAL A 776 0.90 -26.78 10.55
N ARG A 777 0.00 -27.35 9.74
CA ARG A 777 -1.03 -26.61 9.00
C ARG A 777 -2.45 -27.03 9.38
N SER A 778 -3.42 -26.14 9.18
CA SER A 778 -4.83 -26.37 9.49
C SER A 778 -5.50 -27.37 8.54
N GLN A 779 -4.98 -27.50 7.32
CA GLN A 779 -5.45 -28.40 6.28
C GLN A 779 -4.26 -28.98 5.49
N PRO A 780 -4.42 -30.15 4.83
CA PRO A 780 -3.34 -30.73 4.03
C PRO A 780 -3.09 -29.86 2.79
N GLY A 781 -1.88 -29.31 2.68
CA GLY A 781 -1.47 -28.46 1.57
C GLY A 781 -0.79 -27.18 2.03
N GLN A 782 -0.01 -26.57 1.14
CA GLN A 782 0.74 -25.34 1.44
C GLN A 782 -0.15 -24.11 1.64
N ALA A 783 -1.38 -24.13 1.12
CA ALA A 783 -2.40 -23.11 1.36
C ALA A 783 -3.08 -23.20 2.76
N GLY A 784 -2.75 -24.21 3.56
CA GLY A 784 -3.28 -24.31 4.93
C GLY A 784 -2.61 -23.30 5.85
N MET A 785 -3.41 -22.61 6.67
CA MET A 785 -2.90 -21.71 7.71
C MET A 785 -1.91 -22.44 8.61
N ILE A 786 -0.81 -21.80 8.95
CA ILE A 786 0.19 -22.35 9.86
C ILE A 786 -0.39 -22.30 11.27
N LEU A 787 -0.52 -23.47 11.91
CA LEU A 787 -0.98 -23.63 13.29
C LEU A 787 0.17 -23.57 14.30
N GLY A 788 1.41 -23.73 13.85
CA GLY A 788 2.61 -23.76 14.67
C GLY A 788 3.69 -24.62 14.02
N PHE A 789 4.67 -25.06 14.81
CA PHE A 789 5.77 -25.89 14.32
C PHE A 789 6.09 -27.05 15.26
N VAL A 790 6.77 -28.05 14.70
CA VAL A 790 7.31 -29.21 15.41
C VAL A 790 8.79 -29.37 15.07
N ASN A 791 9.57 -29.86 16.02
CA ASN A 791 11.02 -29.94 15.89
C ASN A 791 11.46 -31.34 15.47
N ASN A 792 12.64 -31.42 14.86
CA ASN A 792 13.25 -32.70 14.51
C ASN A 792 13.41 -33.60 15.75
N GLY A 793 12.94 -34.84 15.67
CA GLY A 793 12.95 -35.80 16.76
C GLY A 793 11.69 -35.79 17.63
N ASP A 794 10.80 -34.80 17.50
CA ASP A 794 9.52 -34.79 18.22
C ASP A 794 8.64 -35.98 17.77
N VAL A 795 7.82 -36.49 18.69
CA VAL A 795 6.97 -37.66 18.45
C VAL A 795 5.52 -37.33 18.77
N TYR A 796 4.64 -37.53 17.79
CA TYR A 796 3.21 -37.26 17.88
C TYR A 796 2.39 -38.52 17.57
N THR A 797 1.11 -38.52 17.96
CA THR A 797 0.15 -39.54 17.53
C THR A 797 -0.35 -39.22 16.12
N LEU A 798 -0.31 -40.19 15.22
CA LEU A 798 -0.97 -40.08 13.91
C LEU A 798 -2.48 -40.14 14.11
N LEU A 799 -3.18 -39.09 13.69
CA LEU A 799 -4.64 -39.01 13.70
C LEU A 799 -5.24 -39.40 12.34
N GLU A 800 -4.63 -38.94 11.25
CA GLU A 800 -5.19 -39.09 9.89
C GLU A 800 -4.09 -39.00 8.82
N ARG A 801 -4.39 -39.44 7.59
CA ARG A 801 -3.56 -39.23 6.39
C ARG A 801 -4.42 -38.61 5.29
N SER A 802 -3.85 -37.70 4.50
CA SER A 802 -4.54 -37.14 3.35
C SER A 802 -4.81 -38.23 2.30
N ALA A 803 -5.79 -38.02 1.44
CA ALA A 803 -6.21 -39.01 0.43
C ALA A 803 -5.06 -39.44 -0.52
N ASP A 804 -4.13 -38.54 -0.79
CA ASP A 804 -2.92 -38.76 -1.58
C ASP A 804 -1.73 -39.29 -0.76
N GLY A 805 -1.85 -39.36 0.56
CA GLY A 805 -0.82 -39.76 1.50
C GLY A 805 0.34 -38.78 1.66
N ALA A 806 0.28 -37.60 1.03
CA ALA A 806 1.33 -36.59 1.07
C ALA A 806 1.39 -35.83 2.41
N TRP A 807 0.32 -35.86 3.20
CA TRP A 807 0.21 -35.17 4.48
C TRP A 807 -0.25 -36.11 5.60
N LEU A 808 0.25 -35.84 6.81
CA LEU A 808 -0.06 -36.57 8.03
C LEU A 808 -0.71 -35.61 9.02
N LYS A 809 -1.88 -35.96 9.56
CA LYS A 809 -2.49 -35.22 10.66
C LYS A 809 -1.97 -35.78 11.97
N ILE A 810 -1.32 -34.95 12.77
CA ILE A 810 -0.76 -35.27 14.08
C ILE A 810 -1.61 -34.68 15.21
N ASP A 811 -1.49 -35.23 16.42
CA ASP A 811 -2.14 -34.71 17.65
C ASP A 811 -1.50 -33.41 18.15
N PHE A 812 -1.67 -32.37 17.36
CA PHE A 812 -1.18 -31.02 17.61
C PHE A 812 -2.35 -30.09 17.96
N GLY A 813 -2.40 -29.60 19.20
CA GLY A 813 -3.50 -28.78 19.72
C GLY A 813 -4.83 -29.55 19.84
N ALA A 814 -5.95 -28.83 19.96
CA ALA A 814 -7.27 -29.45 20.20
C ALA A 814 -7.87 -30.13 18.95
N ASN A 815 -7.52 -29.66 17.74
CA ASN A 815 -8.12 -30.11 16.48
C ASN A 815 -7.18 -30.99 15.63
N GLY A 816 -5.96 -31.23 16.11
CA GLY A 816 -4.87 -31.80 15.34
C GLY A 816 -4.29 -30.83 14.31
N GLY A 817 -3.21 -31.22 13.65
CA GLY A 817 -2.57 -30.40 12.63
C GLY A 817 -1.82 -31.22 11.58
N TRP A 818 -1.74 -30.70 10.37
CA TRP A 818 -1.20 -31.40 9.20
C TRP A 818 0.26 -31.05 8.95
N ILE A 819 1.10 -32.07 8.78
CA ILE A 819 2.51 -31.92 8.38
C ILE A 819 2.78 -32.69 7.09
N SER A 820 3.79 -32.26 6.33
CA SER A 820 4.23 -33.00 5.15
C SER A 820 4.77 -34.38 5.55
N ALA A 821 4.29 -35.43 4.89
CA ALA A 821 4.76 -36.80 5.11
C ALA A 821 6.25 -36.99 4.75
N THR A 822 6.81 -36.11 3.93
CA THR A 822 8.24 -36.14 3.57
C THR A 822 9.16 -35.70 4.70
N LEU A 823 8.62 -35.02 5.71
CA LEU A 823 9.35 -34.47 6.86
C LEU A 823 9.15 -35.29 8.13
N ALA A 824 8.58 -36.49 8.01
CA ALA A 824 8.26 -37.33 9.14
C ALA A 824 8.32 -38.82 8.80
N GLN A 825 8.68 -39.61 9.80
CA GLN A 825 8.68 -41.07 9.74
C GLN A 825 7.48 -41.59 10.55
N VAL A 826 6.59 -42.35 9.89
CA VAL A 826 5.51 -43.04 10.59
C VAL A 826 6.01 -44.39 11.09
N ASN A 827 5.99 -44.55 12.41
CA ASN A 827 6.31 -45.77 13.12
C ASN A 827 5.02 -46.53 13.40
N GLN A 828 4.96 -47.79 12.94
CA GLN A 828 3.85 -48.70 13.20
C GLN A 828 3.95 -49.33 14.59
#